data_AF-A0A9D7JQ29-F1
#
_entry.id   AF-A0A9D7JQ29-F1
#
_cell.length_a   1.000
_cell.length_b   1.000
_cell.length_c   1.000
_cell.angle_alpha   90.00
_cell.angle_beta   90.00
_cell.angle_gamma   90.00
#
_symmetry.space_group_name_H-M   'P 1'
#
loop_
_entity.id
_entity.type
_entity.pdbx_description
1 polymer ?
#
loop_
_entity_poly.entity_id
_entity_poly.type
_entity_poly.pdbx_seq_one_letter_code
_entity_poly.pdbx_strand_id
1 'polypeptide(L)'
;MKQILALILSISILYLSAQEIPLPEHPRPDFYRSLWMNLNGSWDFEFDSLDRGLNEAWYASGKVLSKNIVVPFPWGSPLSQVKDEADIAWYKRSIRVPNEFVGKRTFLVLGACDWETSVWLDGHFLGKHEGGYMPFEFDLTPYLNGSMAHEVTIRVDDKRRDFTLYGKQGYGNARGMWQTVYLEARGRDFIDAVHCLPDIDLHKVHVTVAITEAPVVPKSFTIHVLGEGYDAKGSGIISAGMTEGSVDIAIRDQHLWCLEDPYLYSMIAVLGADTVHTYFGMRKISAVNLPGTNIPYIAINNKPIYLQLALDQSYHPEGYYTFPSDQFMKEEILRSKSIGLNGIRTHIKPDLPRKLYWADRLGLLVMADLPNSWGEPTERMQHEAETTLRQMIKRDFNHPSIFSWIVFNETWGLTTKQTIDGKTKSQYLPETQQWVTTMYHLAKGLDPTRLVEDNSICCGRGHTETDINSWHEYLPGWAWDDHLKKITENDYAGSTFHFEKGYLQGNQPNINSECGNVWGYEGSTGDVDWSYDYHRMINTFRMYPKVAGWLYTEHHDVINEWNGYWRFDRSEKQTGLGEIFPGMTLNDLHSKYYLSPGNEITKNVQGGSTIDVPLYLSIYDDLRVNKFSKGHPWTIGAFHGILTLKNILIGMVIILFGVLEFTGFGRKPWRVQSVAAGGLLSGFLGGFSGHQGALRSAFLIRYPISKEVFIATGVAIACLVDITRLSVYLPNLVHGQLPPGYELVFIAIVAALCGAWVGNGLLKKLDINVIKKITAVFVITIGVAILLGIL
;
A
#
# COMPACT_ATOMS: atom_id res chain seq x y z
N MET A 1 23.87 -48.25 11.82
CA MET A 1 24.05 -46.83 12.21
C MET A 1 24.83 -46.01 11.19
N LYS A 2 26.05 -46.40 10.75
CA LYS A 2 26.83 -45.65 9.75
C LYS A 2 26.16 -45.50 8.36
N GLN A 3 25.43 -46.52 7.88
CA GLN A 3 24.68 -46.43 6.61
C GLN A 3 23.41 -45.56 6.70
N ILE A 4 22.78 -45.51 7.89
CA ILE A 4 21.62 -44.63 8.14
C ILE A 4 22.08 -43.19 8.29
N LEU A 5 23.23 -42.93 8.94
CA LEU A 5 23.84 -41.61 8.98
C LEU A 5 24.26 -41.13 7.58
N ALA A 6 24.82 -42.00 6.74
CA ALA A 6 25.18 -41.65 5.37
C ALA A 6 23.96 -41.35 4.50
N LEU A 7 22.84 -42.08 4.68
CA LEU A 7 21.57 -41.84 3.99
C LEU A 7 20.90 -40.54 4.47
N ILE A 8 20.92 -40.26 5.78
CA ILE A 8 20.42 -39.00 6.34
C ILE A 8 21.31 -37.84 5.90
N LEU A 9 22.64 -37.97 5.87
CA LEU A 9 23.53 -36.93 5.35
C LEU A 9 23.31 -36.69 3.85
N SER A 10 23.05 -37.72 3.05
CA SER A 10 22.79 -37.57 1.61
C SER A 10 21.39 -37.05 1.32
N ILE A 11 20.38 -37.37 2.12
CA ILE A 11 19.05 -36.74 2.06
C ILE A 11 19.12 -35.28 2.54
N SER A 12 19.90 -34.98 3.59
CA SER A 12 20.16 -33.60 4.03
C SER A 12 20.94 -32.82 2.96
N ILE A 13 21.94 -33.40 2.30
CA ILE A 13 22.70 -32.74 1.21
C ILE A 13 21.83 -32.55 -0.05
N LEU A 14 20.90 -33.47 -0.35
CA LEU A 14 19.90 -33.31 -1.41
C LEU A 14 18.82 -32.26 -1.07
N TYR A 15 18.49 -32.08 0.21
CA TYR A 15 17.63 -30.99 0.69
C TYR A 15 18.37 -29.65 0.88
N LEU A 16 19.71 -29.67 0.99
CA LEU A 16 20.56 -28.48 1.13
C LEU A 16 21.11 -27.94 -0.21
N SER A 17 20.78 -28.57 -1.35
CA SER A 17 21.24 -28.12 -2.68
C SER A 17 20.14 -27.84 -3.70
N ALA A 18 18.86 -27.87 -3.33
CA ALA A 18 17.85 -27.18 -4.11
C ALA A 18 17.93 -25.71 -3.71
N GLN A 19 18.78 -24.94 -4.40
CA GLN A 19 18.71 -23.49 -4.31
C GLN A 19 17.28 -23.10 -4.71
N GLU A 20 16.50 -22.62 -3.74
CA GLU A 20 15.12 -22.19 -3.98
C GLU A 20 15.15 -21.12 -5.07
N ILE A 21 14.53 -21.40 -6.22
CA ILE A 21 14.54 -20.49 -7.36
C ILE A 21 13.76 -19.23 -6.95
N PRO A 22 14.39 -18.04 -6.92
CA PRO A 22 13.69 -16.81 -6.61
C PRO A 22 12.57 -16.56 -7.62
N LEU A 23 11.40 -16.15 -7.14
CA LEU A 23 10.21 -15.90 -7.97
C LEU A 23 9.94 -17.08 -8.93
N PRO A 24 9.61 -18.27 -8.39
CA PRO A 24 9.54 -19.51 -9.17
C PRO A 24 8.34 -19.55 -10.12
N GLU A 25 7.35 -18.68 -9.95
CA GLU A 25 6.14 -18.66 -10.77
C GLU A 25 6.37 -17.98 -12.13
N HIS A 26 5.44 -18.19 -13.06
CA HIS A 26 5.49 -17.54 -14.36
C HIS A 26 5.35 -16.01 -14.22
N PRO A 27 6.22 -15.20 -14.85
CA PRO A 27 6.21 -13.74 -14.67
C PRO A 27 4.99 -13.06 -15.29
N ARG A 28 4.33 -13.70 -16.27
CA ARG A 28 3.16 -13.19 -17.01
C ARG A 28 1.93 -14.08 -16.80
N PRO A 29 1.21 -13.99 -15.67
CA PRO A 29 -0.05 -14.72 -15.48
C PRO A 29 -1.16 -14.25 -16.43
N ASP A 30 -1.01 -13.06 -16.98
CA ASP A 30 -1.84 -12.41 -18.00
C ASP A 30 -1.50 -12.85 -19.44
N PHE A 31 -0.40 -13.57 -19.65
CA PHE A 31 0.02 -14.09 -20.94
C PHE A 31 0.85 -15.37 -20.77
N TYR A 32 0.21 -16.41 -20.26
CA TYR A 32 0.86 -17.64 -19.81
C TYR A 32 0.91 -18.71 -20.91
N ARG A 33 2.10 -19.31 -21.09
CA ARG A 33 2.30 -20.55 -21.83
C ARG A 33 2.79 -21.66 -20.90
N SER A 34 2.38 -22.89 -21.16
CA SER A 34 2.77 -24.04 -20.34
C SER A 34 4.23 -24.48 -20.57
N LEU A 35 4.79 -24.23 -21.75
CA LEU A 35 6.14 -24.65 -22.11
C LEU A 35 7.16 -23.54 -21.86
N TRP A 36 7.60 -23.45 -20.62
CA TRP A 36 8.59 -22.48 -20.20
C TRP A 36 9.54 -23.09 -19.15
N MET A 37 10.68 -22.44 -18.94
CA MET A 37 11.66 -22.82 -17.92
C MET A 37 12.25 -21.57 -17.27
N ASN A 38 12.08 -21.45 -15.96
CA ASN A 38 12.63 -20.34 -15.18
C ASN A 38 14.17 -20.41 -15.14
N LEU A 39 14.83 -19.29 -15.43
CA LEU A 39 16.29 -19.13 -15.38
C LEU A 39 16.73 -18.18 -14.25
N ASN A 40 15.90 -17.91 -13.25
CA ASN A 40 16.30 -17.20 -12.04
C ASN A 40 17.27 -18.05 -11.19
N GLY A 41 17.89 -17.42 -10.20
CA GLY A 41 18.89 -18.02 -9.31
C GLY A 41 20.32 -17.55 -9.64
N SER A 42 21.32 -18.34 -9.27
CA SER A 42 22.73 -17.97 -9.46
C SER A 42 23.13 -17.93 -10.94
N TRP A 43 23.83 -16.87 -11.32
CA TRP A 43 24.53 -16.72 -12.61
C TRP A 43 25.99 -16.36 -12.35
N ASP A 44 26.90 -16.90 -13.17
CA ASP A 44 28.28 -16.45 -13.21
C ASP A 44 28.29 -14.97 -13.65
N PHE A 45 29.13 -14.15 -13.02
CA PHE A 45 29.06 -12.70 -13.15
C PHE A 45 30.44 -12.03 -13.13
N GLU A 46 30.60 -10.95 -13.88
CA GLU A 46 31.79 -10.10 -13.84
C GLU A 46 31.46 -8.65 -14.19
N PHE A 47 32.01 -7.70 -13.43
CA PHE A 47 31.91 -6.28 -13.78
C PHE A 47 32.97 -5.92 -14.83
N ASP A 48 32.61 -5.03 -15.75
CA ASP A 48 33.47 -4.59 -16.85
C ASP A 48 33.63 -3.06 -16.85
N SER A 49 34.23 -2.54 -15.78
CA SER A 49 34.42 -1.09 -15.57
C SER A 49 35.22 -0.38 -16.67
N LEU A 50 36.02 -1.12 -17.45
CA LEU A 50 36.82 -0.61 -18.55
C LEU A 50 36.27 -0.98 -19.94
N ASP A 51 35.10 -1.62 -20.01
CA ASP A 51 34.44 -2.06 -21.26
C ASP A 51 35.37 -2.86 -22.18
N ARG A 52 36.12 -3.81 -21.59
CA ARG A 52 37.13 -4.62 -22.28
C ARG A 52 36.65 -6.03 -22.59
N GLY A 53 35.52 -6.46 -22.03
CA GLY A 53 35.02 -7.83 -22.14
C GLY A 53 34.74 -8.26 -23.58
N LEU A 54 34.34 -7.34 -24.46
CA LEU A 54 34.19 -7.60 -25.90
C LEU A 54 35.54 -7.90 -26.55
N ASN A 55 36.56 -7.10 -26.25
CA ASN A 55 37.92 -7.27 -26.79
C ASN A 55 38.61 -8.54 -26.25
N GLU A 56 38.31 -8.91 -25.01
CA GLU A 56 38.84 -10.10 -24.35
C GLU A 56 37.98 -11.36 -24.57
N ALA A 57 36.96 -11.26 -25.43
CA ALA A 57 36.05 -12.34 -25.79
C ALA A 57 35.41 -13.03 -24.58
N TRP A 58 34.87 -12.26 -23.61
CA TRP A 58 34.21 -12.82 -22.44
C TRP A 58 32.92 -13.60 -22.78
N TYR A 59 32.34 -13.33 -23.94
CA TYR A 59 31.25 -14.10 -24.55
C TYR A 59 31.64 -15.52 -25.00
N ALA A 60 32.94 -15.84 -25.11
CA ALA A 60 33.39 -17.14 -25.60
C ALA A 60 32.96 -18.27 -24.65
N SER A 61 32.57 -19.41 -25.24
CA SER A 61 32.15 -20.60 -24.50
C SER A 61 33.26 -21.07 -23.54
N GLY A 62 32.89 -21.40 -22.30
CA GLY A 62 33.83 -21.90 -21.28
C GLY A 62 34.71 -20.82 -20.64
N LYS A 63 34.56 -19.54 -21.03
CA LYS A 63 35.16 -18.43 -20.26
C LYS A 63 34.52 -18.38 -18.87
N VAL A 64 35.36 -18.48 -17.83
CA VAL A 64 34.95 -18.38 -16.43
C VAL A 64 34.87 -16.91 -16.00
N LEU A 65 33.77 -16.54 -15.36
CA LEU A 65 33.59 -15.25 -14.66
C LEU A 65 33.79 -15.47 -13.15
N SER A 66 34.33 -14.49 -12.44
CA SER A 66 34.85 -14.72 -11.08
C SER A 66 33.81 -14.55 -9.97
N LYS A 67 32.72 -13.81 -10.23
CA LYS A 67 31.66 -13.54 -9.25
C LYS A 67 30.41 -14.35 -9.55
N ASN A 68 29.46 -14.30 -8.63
CA ASN A 68 28.12 -14.85 -8.81
C ASN A 68 27.10 -13.77 -8.44
N ILE A 69 26.01 -13.68 -9.19
CA ILE A 69 24.86 -12.81 -8.92
C ILE A 69 23.57 -13.63 -8.87
N VAL A 70 22.63 -13.22 -8.02
CA VAL A 70 21.29 -13.80 -7.98
C VAL A 70 20.33 -13.02 -8.88
N VAL A 71 19.91 -13.65 -9.98
CA VAL A 71 18.89 -13.13 -10.91
C VAL A 71 17.49 -13.49 -10.37
N PRO A 72 16.49 -12.58 -10.44
CA PRO A 72 16.46 -11.37 -11.25
C PRO A 72 16.61 -10.09 -10.43
N PHE A 73 17.47 -10.09 -9.41
CA PHE A 73 17.67 -8.88 -8.62
C PHE A 73 18.73 -7.99 -9.28
N PRO A 74 18.46 -6.68 -9.47
CA PRO A 74 19.43 -5.78 -10.06
C PRO A 74 20.71 -5.71 -9.23
N TRP A 75 21.87 -5.56 -9.87
CA TRP A 75 23.13 -5.50 -9.14
C TRP A 75 23.18 -4.28 -8.22
N GLY A 76 23.84 -4.42 -7.07
CA GLY A 76 23.83 -3.40 -6.03
C GLY A 76 22.67 -3.54 -5.04
N SER A 77 21.59 -4.23 -5.40
CA SER A 77 20.54 -4.58 -4.43
C SER A 77 21.03 -5.67 -3.46
N PRO A 78 20.65 -5.64 -2.17
CA PRO A 78 21.02 -6.69 -1.22
C PRO A 78 20.67 -8.12 -1.67
N LEU A 79 19.53 -8.34 -2.31
CA LEU A 79 19.08 -9.65 -2.80
C LEU A 79 19.88 -10.16 -4.01
N SER A 80 20.55 -9.28 -4.76
CA SER A 80 21.46 -9.69 -5.84
C SER A 80 22.76 -10.32 -5.33
N GLN A 81 23.10 -10.07 -4.06
CA GLN A 81 24.34 -10.50 -3.39
C GLN A 81 25.63 -9.91 -3.98
N VAL A 82 25.52 -8.90 -4.86
CA VAL A 82 26.65 -8.16 -5.41
C VAL A 82 26.49 -6.67 -5.13
N LYS A 83 27.60 -5.99 -4.83
CA LYS A 83 27.62 -4.53 -4.68
C LYS A 83 27.73 -3.86 -6.05
N ASP A 84 27.20 -2.66 -6.19
CA ASP A 84 27.35 -1.85 -7.41
C ASP A 84 28.80 -1.36 -7.52
N GLU A 85 29.55 -1.89 -8.49
CA GLU A 85 30.98 -1.56 -8.70
C GLU A 85 31.27 -1.00 -10.10
N ALA A 86 30.36 -1.16 -11.06
CA ALA A 86 30.51 -0.66 -12.43
C ALA A 86 29.16 -0.52 -13.16
N ASP A 87 29.15 0.27 -14.23
CA ASP A 87 27.98 0.47 -15.10
C ASP A 87 27.78 -0.64 -16.14
N ILE A 88 28.81 -1.46 -16.39
CA ILE A 88 28.76 -2.56 -17.36
C ILE A 88 29.06 -3.86 -16.62
N ALA A 89 28.29 -4.89 -16.93
CA ALA A 89 28.52 -6.22 -16.40
C ALA A 89 28.20 -7.33 -17.41
N TRP A 90 28.75 -8.50 -17.13
CA TRP A 90 28.56 -9.72 -17.89
C TRP A 90 27.93 -10.78 -16.99
N TYR A 91 26.93 -11.47 -17.54
CA TYR A 91 26.26 -12.61 -16.91
C TYR A 91 26.47 -13.83 -17.78
N LYS A 92 26.64 -14.98 -17.15
CA LYS A 92 26.77 -16.25 -17.84
C LYS A 92 26.03 -17.37 -17.09
N ARG A 93 25.36 -18.23 -17.85
CA ARG A 93 24.65 -19.38 -17.30
C ARG A 93 24.62 -20.54 -18.27
N SER A 94 24.92 -21.72 -17.76
CA SER A 94 24.62 -22.97 -18.44
C SER A 94 23.12 -23.24 -18.38
N ILE A 95 22.51 -23.46 -19.53
CA ILE A 95 21.10 -23.82 -19.67
C ILE A 95 20.97 -25.21 -20.27
N ARG A 96 19.89 -25.89 -19.92
CA ARG A 96 19.50 -27.14 -20.55
C ARG A 96 18.13 -27.00 -21.19
N VAL A 97 18.06 -26.98 -22.52
CA VAL A 97 16.80 -26.92 -23.26
C VAL A 97 15.99 -28.18 -22.95
N PRO A 98 14.75 -28.07 -22.43
CA PRO A 98 13.93 -29.23 -22.12
C PRO A 98 13.62 -30.07 -23.36
N ASN A 99 13.49 -31.40 -23.19
CA ASN A 99 13.13 -32.30 -24.29
C ASN A 99 11.77 -31.94 -24.93
N GLU A 100 10.86 -31.37 -24.16
CA GLU A 100 9.53 -30.94 -24.62
C GLU A 100 9.58 -29.77 -25.61
N PHE A 101 10.72 -29.08 -25.71
CA PHE A 101 10.93 -27.96 -26.62
C PHE A 101 11.40 -28.43 -28.01
N VAL A 102 11.79 -29.71 -28.16
CA VAL A 102 12.28 -30.27 -29.43
C VAL A 102 11.21 -30.13 -30.51
N GLY A 103 11.61 -29.57 -31.67
CA GLY A 103 10.72 -29.32 -32.81
C GLY A 103 9.89 -28.03 -32.70
N LYS A 104 10.04 -27.26 -31.60
CA LYS A 104 9.44 -25.94 -31.39
C LYS A 104 10.47 -24.84 -31.55
N ARG A 105 10.01 -23.59 -31.68
CA ARG A 105 10.90 -22.43 -31.58
C ARG A 105 11.18 -22.14 -30.11
N THR A 106 12.44 -22.01 -29.72
CA THR A 106 12.86 -21.74 -28.35
C THR A 106 13.36 -20.30 -28.24
N PHE A 107 12.80 -19.54 -27.31
CA PHE A 107 13.16 -18.15 -27.06
C PHE A 107 13.80 -18.01 -25.69
N LEU A 108 14.84 -17.18 -25.59
CA LEU A 108 15.27 -16.60 -24.33
C LEU A 108 14.48 -15.31 -24.12
N VAL A 109 13.71 -15.21 -23.04
CA VAL A 109 12.91 -14.03 -22.71
C VAL A 109 13.46 -13.37 -21.45
N LEU A 110 13.70 -12.08 -21.53
CA LEU A 110 14.05 -11.23 -20.39
C LEU A 110 12.84 -10.35 -20.08
N GLY A 111 12.34 -10.40 -18.83
CA GLY A 111 11.19 -9.58 -18.43
C GLY A 111 11.48 -8.07 -18.48
N ALA A 112 12.71 -7.68 -18.12
CA ALA A 112 13.25 -6.33 -18.19
C ALA A 112 14.74 -6.37 -17.82
N CYS A 113 15.57 -5.56 -18.49
CA CYS A 113 16.99 -5.45 -18.20
C CYS A 113 17.51 -4.07 -18.64
N ASP A 114 18.01 -3.28 -17.68
CA ASP A 114 18.45 -1.91 -17.96
C ASP A 114 19.95 -1.86 -18.32
N TRP A 115 20.43 -1.15 -19.35
CA TRP A 115 19.66 -0.52 -20.43
C TRP A 115 19.96 -1.11 -21.82
N GLU A 116 21.24 -1.24 -22.21
CA GLU A 116 21.61 -1.94 -23.46
C GLU A 116 22.02 -3.38 -23.15
N THR A 117 21.30 -4.34 -23.71
CA THR A 117 21.53 -5.77 -23.49
C THR A 117 22.01 -6.45 -24.77
N SER A 118 23.16 -7.13 -24.73
CA SER A 118 23.69 -7.93 -25.83
C SER A 118 23.76 -9.40 -25.42
N VAL A 119 23.36 -10.32 -26.30
CA VAL A 119 23.22 -11.74 -25.96
C VAL A 119 23.99 -12.64 -26.91
N TRP A 120 24.63 -13.68 -26.35
CA TRP A 120 25.30 -14.76 -27.06
C TRP A 120 24.82 -16.13 -26.58
N LEU A 121 24.77 -17.10 -27.50
CA LEU A 121 24.57 -18.52 -27.22
C LEU A 121 25.79 -19.31 -27.72
N ASP A 122 26.47 -20.02 -26.82
CA ASP A 122 27.69 -20.78 -27.11
C ASP A 122 28.75 -19.92 -27.85
N GLY A 123 28.86 -18.64 -27.47
CA GLY A 123 29.73 -17.65 -28.11
C GLY A 123 29.23 -17.05 -29.42
N HIS A 124 28.08 -17.47 -29.96
CA HIS A 124 27.46 -16.89 -31.15
C HIS A 124 26.58 -15.69 -30.77
N PHE A 125 26.84 -14.53 -31.37
CA PHE A 125 26.05 -13.33 -31.13
C PHE A 125 24.64 -13.47 -31.70
N LEU A 126 23.63 -13.23 -30.86
CA LEU A 126 22.22 -13.30 -31.23
C LEU A 126 21.64 -11.93 -31.60
N GLY A 127 22.10 -10.87 -30.93
CA GLY A 127 21.60 -9.52 -31.13
C GLY A 127 21.72 -8.64 -29.89
N LYS A 128 21.12 -7.44 -29.99
CA LYS A 128 21.04 -6.46 -28.91
C LYS A 128 19.62 -5.91 -28.72
N HIS A 129 19.35 -5.40 -27.52
CA HIS A 129 18.14 -4.67 -27.15
C HIS A 129 18.52 -3.35 -26.46
N GLU A 130 17.74 -2.30 -26.70
CA GLU A 130 17.85 -0.98 -26.06
C GLU A 130 16.53 -0.69 -25.36
N GLY A 131 16.57 -0.49 -24.04
CA GLY A 131 15.38 -0.22 -23.21
C GLY A 131 15.35 -1.05 -21.93
N GLY A 132 15.01 -0.40 -20.81
CA GLY A 132 15.14 -1.00 -19.48
C GLY A 132 13.90 -1.61 -18.87
N TYR A 133 12.71 -1.29 -19.37
CA TYR A 133 11.46 -1.49 -18.61
C TYR A 133 10.54 -2.58 -19.15
N MET A 134 10.72 -2.97 -20.40
CA MET A 134 9.79 -3.82 -21.14
C MET A 134 10.40 -5.17 -21.51
N PRO A 135 9.59 -6.23 -21.63
CA PRO A 135 10.10 -7.53 -22.03
C PRO A 135 10.63 -7.55 -23.45
N PHE A 136 11.68 -8.34 -23.66
CA PHE A 136 12.25 -8.62 -24.98
C PHE A 136 12.81 -10.05 -25.05
N GLU A 137 13.09 -10.51 -26.26
CA GLU A 137 13.42 -11.91 -26.51
C GLU A 137 14.39 -12.14 -27.66
N PHE A 138 15.06 -13.29 -27.64
CA PHE A 138 15.95 -13.76 -28.70
C PHE A 138 15.59 -15.19 -29.10
N ASP A 139 15.44 -15.44 -30.39
CA ASP A 139 15.19 -16.77 -30.93
C ASP A 139 16.49 -17.60 -30.90
N LEU A 140 16.53 -18.62 -30.04
CA LEU A 140 17.68 -19.53 -29.91
C LEU A 140 17.66 -20.62 -30.99
N THR A 141 16.51 -20.89 -31.59
CA THR A 141 16.26 -22.05 -32.46
C THR A 141 17.30 -22.25 -33.56
N PRO A 142 17.74 -21.22 -34.30
CA PRO A 142 18.73 -21.38 -35.38
C PRO A 142 20.10 -21.89 -34.89
N TYR A 143 20.38 -21.75 -33.59
CA TYR A 143 21.68 -22.05 -32.98
C TYR A 143 21.66 -23.36 -32.16
N LEU A 144 20.50 -23.97 -31.97
CA LEU A 144 20.37 -25.26 -31.26
C LEU A 144 20.85 -26.40 -32.17
N ASN A 145 22.05 -26.92 -31.93
CA ASN A 145 22.70 -27.96 -32.74
C ASN A 145 22.30 -29.41 -32.35
N GLY A 146 21.14 -29.60 -31.72
CA GLY A 146 20.71 -30.90 -31.20
C GLY A 146 21.35 -31.30 -29.86
N SER A 147 22.32 -30.53 -29.36
CA SER A 147 22.66 -30.56 -27.93
C SER A 147 21.47 -30.10 -27.10
N MET A 148 21.35 -30.62 -25.89
CA MET A 148 20.43 -30.06 -24.90
C MET A 148 21.10 -29.01 -24.03
N ALA A 149 22.43 -29.03 -23.92
CA ALA A 149 23.20 -28.14 -23.05
C ALA A 149 23.83 -27.01 -23.85
N HIS A 150 23.64 -25.78 -23.40
CA HIS A 150 24.13 -24.56 -24.02
C HIS A 150 24.58 -23.56 -22.95
N GLU A 151 25.41 -22.60 -23.32
CA GLU A 151 25.84 -21.50 -22.48
C GLU A 151 25.27 -20.19 -23.01
N VAL A 152 24.50 -19.49 -22.18
CA VAL A 152 24.01 -18.14 -22.47
C VAL A 152 24.97 -17.14 -21.81
N THR A 153 25.44 -16.17 -22.59
CA THR A 153 26.19 -15.01 -22.07
C THR A 153 25.46 -13.73 -22.41
N ILE A 154 25.35 -12.82 -21.45
CA ILE A 154 24.65 -11.54 -21.58
C ILE A 154 25.59 -10.44 -21.12
N ARG A 155 25.83 -9.44 -21.96
CA ARG A 155 26.47 -8.17 -21.58
C ARG A 155 25.39 -7.14 -21.38
N VAL A 156 25.47 -6.42 -20.28
CA VAL A 156 24.59 -5.29 -19.97
C VAL A 156 25.43 -4.03 -19.84
N ASP A 157 25.05 -2.98 -20.57
CA ASP A 157 25.61 -1.63 -20.47
C ASP A 157 24.53 -0.66 -19.97
N ASP A 158 24.66 -0.31 -18.70
CA ASP A 158 23.78 0.60 -17.97
C ASP A 158 24.47 1.93 -17.63
N LYS A 159 25.33 2.40 -18.56
CA LYS A 159 25.89 3.75 -18.46
C LYS A 159 24.77 4.77 -18.57
N ARG A 160 24.78 5.77 -17.67
CA ARG A 160 23.82 6.88 -17.70
C ARG A 160 23.91 7.65 -19.02
N ARG A 161 22.77 7.90 -19.65
CA ARG A 161 22.64 8.67 -20.88
C ARG A 161 21.50 9.68 -20.72
N ASP A 162 21.66 10.88 -21.26
CA ASP A 162 20.68 11.95 -21.03
C ASP A 162 19.32 11.67 -21.68
N PHE A 163 19.29 10.92 -22.77
CA PHE A 163 18.05 10.60 -23.48
C PHE A 163 17.30 9.41 -22.87
N THR A 164 17.94 8.61 -21.99
CA THR A 164 17.30 7.40 -21.47
C THR A 164 16.27 7.68 -20.41
N LEU A 165 15.25 6.85 -20.40
CA LEU A 165 14.25 6.84 -19.35
C LEU A 165 14.87 6.35 -18.04
N TYR A 166 14.40 6.90 -16.94
CA TYR A 166 14.90 6.68 -15.60
C TYR A 166 13.77 6.89 -14.61
N GLY A 167 13.30 5.77 -14.05
CA GLY A 167 12.31 5.78 -12.99
C GLY A 167 12.93 6.11 -11.64
N LYS A 168 12.45 5.45 -10.59
CA LYS A 168 12.96 5.59 -9.21
C LYS A 168 14.32 4.96 -8.90
N GLN A 169 15.22 4.90 -9.87
CA GLN A 169 16.62 4.46 -9.68
C GLN A 169 17.44 5.42 -8.79
N GLY A 170 16.88 6.57 -8.37
CA GLY A 170 17.49 7.51 -7.41
C GLY A 170 17.52 7.05 -5.95
N TYR A 171 16.67 6.08 -5.56
CA TYR A 171 16.73 5.47 -4.22
C TYR A 171 17.72 4.29 -4.18
N GLY A 172 17.94 3.64 -5.31
CA GLY A 172 18.96 2.62 -5.48
C GLY A 172 19.07 2.33 -6.96
N ASN A 173 20.30 2.27 -7.48
CA ASN A 173 20.57 2.01 -8.89
C ASN A 173 20.09 0.61 -9.26
N ALA A 174 18.84 0.48 -9.70
CA ALA A 174 18.29 -0.75 -10.23
C ALA A 174 18.86 -0.98 -11.63
N ARG A 175 19.98 -1.70 -11.70
CA ARG A 175 20.75 -1.92 -12.92
C ARG A 175 20.76 -3.37 -13.37
N GLY A 176 20.83 -3.57 -14.68
CA GLY A 176 20.80 -4.89 -15.30
C GLY A 176 19.49 -5.62 -15.15
N MET A 177 19.55 -6.95 -15.06
CA MET A 177 18.37 -7.80 -15.09
C MET A 177 17.57 -7.66 -13.78
N TRP A 178 16.40 -7.00 -13.86
CA TRP A 178 15.54 -6.75 -12.70
C TRP A 178 14.17 -7.45 -12.76
N GLN A 179 13.88 -8.19 -13.86
CA GLN A 179 12.74 -9.12 -13.92
C GLN A 179 13.17 -10.51 -14.37
N THR A 180 12.30 -11.50 -14.11
CA THR A 180 12.53 -12.92 -14.42
C THR A 180 13.05 -13.14 -15.82
N VAL A 181 14.09 -13.98 -15.92
CA VAL A 181 14.64 -14.48 -17.19
C VAL A 181 14.19 -15.93 -17.35
N TYR A 182 13.75 -16.32 -18.53
CA TYR A 182 13.23 -17.66 -18.76
C TYR A 182 13.39 -18.12 -20.21
N LEU A 183 13.34 -19.43 -20.43
CA LEU A 183 13.13 -20.00 -21.76
C LEU A 183 11.64 -20.19 -22.00
N GLU A 184 11.17 -19.98 -23.22
CA GLU A 184 9.81 -20.29 -23.64
C GLU A 184 9.82 -20.98 -25.00
N ALA A 185 9.02 -22.03 -25.17
CA ALA A 185 8.87 -22.73 -26.44
C ALA A 185 7.51 -22.47 -27.09
N ARG A 186 7.54 -22.13 -28.38
CA ARG A 186 6.37 -21.75 -29.17
C ARG A 186 6.24 -22.57 -30.44
N GLY A 187 5.03 -22.61 -30.99
CA GLY A 187 4.79 -23.11 -32.35
C GLY A 187 5.55 -22.29 -33.40
N ARG A 188 5.54 -22.75 -34.66
CA ARG A 188 6.07 -21.95 -35.79
C ARG A 188 5.31 -20.64 -35.94
N ASP A 189 3.98 -20.77 -35.86
CA ASP A 189 3.05 -19.67 -35.76
C ASP A 189 2.70 -19.51 -34.28
N PHE A 190 2.88 -18.31 -33.75
CA PHE A 190 2.63 -18.04 -32.35
C PHE A 190 1.98 -16.67 -32.16
N ILE A 191 1.23 -16.57 -31.08
CA ILE A 191 0.50 -15.38 -30.69
C ILE A 191 1.47 -14.39 -30.06
N ASP A 192 1.50 -13.17 -30.59
CA ASP A 192 2.30 -12.07 -30.08
C ASP A 192 1.56 -11.26 -29.01
N ALA A 193 0.26 -11.05 -29.20
CA ALA A 193 -0.62 -10.43 -28.21
C ALA A 193 -2.04 -10.97 -28.31
N VAL A 194 -2.74 -10.95 -27.19
CA VAL A 194 -4.20 -11.12 -27.14
C VAL A 194 -4.76 -9.97 -26.32
N HIS A 195 -5.59 -9.14 -26.95
CA HIS A 195 -6.18 -7.97 -26.30
C HIS A 195 -7.69 -8.13 -26.16
N CYS A 196 -8.18 -7.96 -24.93
CA CYS A 196 -9.58 -8.07 -24.57
C CYS A 196 -10.16 -6.69 -24.33
N LEU A 197 -11.10 -6.26 -25.17
CA LEU A 197 -11.83 -5.00 -25.02
C LEU A 197 -13.25 -5.32 -24.54
N PRO A 198 -13.52 -5.25 -23.22
CA PRO A 198 -14.85 -5.48 -22.66
C PRO A 198 -15.79 -4.32 -22.98
N ASP A 199 -17.00 -4.64 -23.43
CA ASP A 199 -18.10 -3.70 -23.63
C ASP A 199 -19.30 -4.15 -22.79
N ILE A 200 -19.44 -3.52 -21.62
CA ILE A 200 -20.48 -3.87 -20.65
C ILE A 200 -21.87 -3.40 -21.09
N ASP A 201 -21.95 -2.41 -21.98
CA ASP A 201 -23.23 -1.84 -22.44
C ASP A 201 -23.81 -2.72 -23.57
N LEU A 202 -22.94 -3.33 -24.40
CA LEU A 202 -23.32 -4.30 -25.43
C LEU A 202 -23.23 -5.76 -24.98
N HIS A 203 -22.88 -6.02 -23.71
CA HIS A 203 -22.76 -7.37 -23.14
C HIS A 203 -21.85 -8.29 -23.98
N LYS A 204 -20.67 -7.79 -24.37
CA LYS A 204 -19.71 -8.55 -25.18
C LYS A 204 -18.27 -8.19 -24.85
N VAL A 205 -17.35 -9.05 -25.26
CA VAL A 205 -15.92 -8.75 -25.31
C VAL A 205 -15.45 -8.86 -26.76
N HIS A 206 -14.74 -7.84 -27.24
CA HIS A 206 -14.01 -7.89 -28.50
C HIS A 206 -12.60 -8.40 -28.23
N VAL A 207 -12.19 -9.47 -28.90
CA VAL A 207 -10.87 -10.08 -28.71
C VAL A 207 -10.07 -9.94 -29.99
N THR A 208 -8.91 -9.29 -29.90
CA THR A 208 -7.93 -9.18 -30.99
C THR A 208 -6.76 -10.12 -30.70
N VAL A 209 -6.38 -10.93 -31.69
CA VAL A 209 -5.20 -11.79 -31.65
C VAL A 209 -4.20 -11.27 -32.67
N ALA A 210 -2.99 -10.92 -32.21
CA ALA A 210 -1.90 -10.43 -33.02
C ALA A 210 -0.80 -11.48 -33.19
N ILE A 211 -0.09 -11.44 -34.31
CA ILE A 211 1.11 -12.23 -34.62
C ILE A 211 2.19 -11.32 -35.21
N THR A 212 3.46 -11.73 -35.10
CA THR A 212 4.62 -10.92 -35.53
C THR A 212 4.77 -10.83 -37.05
N GLU A 213 4.40 -11.89 -37.79
CA GLU A 213 4.57 -11.98 -39.24
C GLU A 213 3.25 -12.25 -39.94
N ALA A 214 2.92 -11.41 -40.93
CA ALA A 214 1.70 -11.57 -41.72
C ALA A 214 1.73 -12.90 -42.47
N PRO A 215 0.67 -13.72 -42.39
CA PRO A 215 0.71 -15.05 -42.96
C PRO A 215 0.44 -14.97 -44.46
N VAL A 216 1.06 -15.86 -45.24
CA VAL A 216 0.78 -15.98 -46.69
C VAL A 216 -0.60 -16.59 -46.94
N VAL A 217 -1.01 -17.50 -46.06
CA VAL A 217 -2.33 -18.16 -46.07
C VAL A 217 -3.06 -17.76 -44.80
N PRO A 218 -4.36 -17.41 -44.86
CA PRO A 218 -5.12 -17.05 -43.66
C PRO A 218 -5.03 -18.10 -42.56
N LYS A 219 -4.92 -17.66 -41.31
CA LYS A 219 -4.82 -18.53 -40.13
C LYS A 219 -6.04 -18.36 -39.24
N SER A 220 -6.69 -19.48 -38.90
CA SER A 220 -7.78 -19.48 -37.92
C SER A 220 -7.23 -19.53 -36.50
N PHE A 221 -7.86 -18.81 -35.59
CA PHE A 221 -7.63 -18.93 -34.15
C PHE A 221 -8.96 -19.20 -33.44
N THR A 222 -8.89 -19.79 -32.25
CA THR A 222 -10.05 -20.00 -31.39
C THR A 222 -9.82 -19.39 -30.02
N ILE A 223 -10.89 -18.84 -29.45
CA ILE A 223 -10.94 -18.26 -28.12
C ILE A 223 -11.91 -19.08 -27.28
N HIS A 224 -11.52 -19.44 -26.06
CA HIS A 224 -12.38 -20.10 -25.08
C HIS A 224 -12.43 -19.25 -23.82
N VAL A 225 -13.59 -18.70 -23.49
CA VAL A 225 -13.83 -17.90 -22.29
C VAL A 225 -14.54 -18.76 -21.25
N LEU A 226 -14.01 -18.75 -20.02
CA LEU A 226 -14.43 -19.57 -18.89
C LEU A 226 -14.72 -18.67 -17.68
N GLY A 227 -15.81 -18.96 -16.98
CA GLY A 227 -16.24 -18.31 -15.74
C GLY A 227 -17.28 -19.14 -14.99
N GLU A 228 -17.70 -18.69 -13.82
CA GLU A 228 -18.79 -19.31 -13.06
C GLU A 228 -20.09 -19.30 -13.89
N GLY A 229 -20.55 -20.48 -14.28
CA GLY A 229 -21.72 -20.62 -15.15
C GLY A 229 -21.54 -20.12 -16.58
N TYR A 230 -20.31 -19.78 -17.00
CA TYR A 230 -20.02 -19.24 -18.32
C TYR A 230 -18.94 -20.07 -19.03
N ASP A 231 -19.29 -20.62 -20.20
CA ASP A 231 -18.40 -21.37 -21.09
C ASP A 231 -18.77 -20.99 -22.54
N ALA A 232 -17.93 -20.18 -23.17
CA ALA A 232 -18.18 -19.70 -24.53
C ALA A 232 -16.94 -19.86 -25.41
N LYS A 233 -17.19 -20.17 -26.69
CA LYS A 233 -16.13 -20.28 -27.69
C LYS A 233 -16.39 -19.33 -28.84
N GLY A 234 -15.33 -18.66 -29.27
CA GLY A 234 -15.29 -17.83 -30.48
C GLY A 234 -14.19 -18.33 -31.41
N SER A 235 -14.31 -17.99 -32.69
CA SER A 235 -13.26 -18.23 -33.67
C SER A 235 -13.13 -17.03 -34.59
N GLY A 236 -11.90 -16.67 -34.93
CA GLY A 236 -11.59 -15.62 -35.89
C GLY A 236 -10.53 -16.07 -36.89
N ILE A 237 -10.23 -15.19 -37.85
CA ILE A 237 -9.24 -15.44 -38.89
C ILE A 237 -8.30 -14.23 -38.96
N ILE A 238 -7.00 -14.50 -38.96
CA ILE A 238 -5.97 -13.55 -39.38
C ILE A 238 -5.83 -13.71 -40.89
N SER A 239 -6.23 -12.68 -41.63
CA SER A 239 -6.23 -12.71 -43.10
C SER A 239 -4.81 -12.66 -43.66
N ALA A 240 -4.63 -13.13 -44.90
CA ALA A 240 -3.34 -13.03 -45.57
C ALA A 240 -2.89 -11.58 -45.69
N GLY A 241 -1.62 -11.30 -45.40
CA GLY A 241 -1.07 -9.94 -45.40
C GLY A 241 -1.44 -9.07 -44.18
N MET A 242 -2.20 -9.60 -43.23
CA MET A 242 -2.54 -8.93 -41.96
C MET A 242 -1.81 -9.59 -40.79
N THR A 243 -1.51 -8.83 -39.75
CA THR A 243 -0.88 -9.32 -38.51
C THR A 243 -1.88 -9.52 -37.38
N GLU A 244 -3.15 -9.14 -37.58
CA GLU A 244 -4.19 -9.18 -36.56
C GLU A 244 -5.48 -9.77 -37.12
N GLY A 245 -6.25 -10.38 -36.22
CA GLY A 245 -7.62 -10.82 -36.49
C GLY A 245 -8.42 -10.73 -35.20
N SER A 246 -9.74 -10.57 -35.32
CA SER A 246 -10.60 -10.35 -34.16
C SER A 246 -11.90 -11.14 -34.18
N VAL A 247 -12.50 -11.28 -33.01
CA VAL A 247 -13.78 -11.95 -32.79
C VAL A 247 -14.54 -11.31 -31.63
N ASP A 248 -15.85 -11.16 -31.78
CA ASP A 248 -16.75 -10.75 -30.69
C ASP A 248 -17.34 -11.99 -29.99
N ILE A 249 -17.33 -11.97 -28.65
CA ILE A 249 -17.92 -13.02 -27.81
C ILE A 249 -18.96 -12.39 -26.88
N ALA A 250 -20.20 -12.87 -26.91
CA ALA A 250 -21.29 -12.31 -26.14
C ALA A 250 -21.29 -12.79 -24.67
N ILE A 251 -21.18 -11.88 -23.70
CA ILE A 251 -21.23 -12.13 -22.26
C ILE A 251 -22.59 -11.65 -21.70
N ARG A 252 -23.67 -12.41 -21.95
CA ARG A 252 -25.05 -11.95 -21.65
C ARG A 252 -25.30 -11.70 -20.16
N ASP A 253 -25.03 -12.70 -19.33
CA ASP A 253 -25.17 -12.61 -17.87
C ASP A 253 -23.81 -12.22 -17.24
N GLN A 254 -23.31 -11.05 -17.64
CA GLN A 254 -21.99 -10.58 -17.24
C GLN A 254 -21.87 -10.37 -15.72
N HIS A 255 -20.79 -10.90 -15.16
CA HIS A 255 -20.31 -10.60 -13.83
C HIS A 255 -19.24 -9.52 -13.97
N LEU A 256 -19.57 -8.31 -13.51
CA LEU A 256 -18.69 -7.17 -13.68
C LEU A 256 -17.55 -7.19 -12.67
N TRP A 257 -16.35 -6.80 -13.11
CA TRP A 257 -15.24 -6.52 -12.22
C TRP A 257 -15.49 -5.15 -11.53
N CYS A 258 -15.41 -5.12 -10.21
CA CYS A 258 -15.32 -3.90 -9.42
C CYS A 258 -14.42 -4.07 -8.19
N LEU A 259 -14.26 -3.00 -7.41
CA LEU A 259 -13.38 -2.96 -6.24
C LEU A 259 -13.78 -3.94 -5.13
N GLU A 260 -15.09 -4.09 -4.91
CA GLU A 260 -15.66 -5.00 -3.92
C GLU A 260 -15.82 -6.44 -4.44
N ASP A 261 -15.96 -6.60 -5.76
CA ASP A 261 -16.17 -7.89 -6.43
C ASP A 261 -15.29 -7.98 -7.70
N PRO A 262 -13.99 -8.25 -7.54
CA PRO A 262 -13.00 -8.21 -8.62
C PRO A 262 -13.03 -9.48 -9.49
N TYR A 263 -14.17 -9.75 -10.11
CA TYR A 263 -14.38 -10.95 -10.91
C TYR A 263 -13.58 -10.95 -12.21
N LEU A 264 -12.89 -12.07 -12.51
CA LEU A 264 -12.09 -12.25 -13.72
C LEU A 264 -12.56 -13.48 -14.50
N TYR A 265 -12.75 -13.29 -15.80
CA TYR A 265 -12.96 -14.39 -16.75
C TYR A 265 -11.61 -14.96 -17.17
N SER A 266 -11.45 -16.28 -17.11
CA SER A 266 -10.29 -16.95 -17.71
C SER A 266 -10.52 -17.07 -19.21
N MET A 267 -9.46 -16.89 -19.99
CA MET A 267 -9.51 -17.03 -21.44
C MET A 267 -8.33 -17.83 -21.97
N ILE A 268 -8.61 -18.72 -22.92
CA ILE A 268 -7.61 -19.51 -23.64
C ILE A 268 -7.67 -19.14 -25.11
N ALA A 269 -6.58 -18.64 -25.66
CA ALA A 269 -6.42 -18.34 -27.07
C ALA A 269 -5.53 -19.41 -27.73
N VAL A 270 -5.98 -19.96 -28.85
CA VAL A 270 -5.28 -21.04 -29.57
C VAL A 270 -5.07 -20.63 -31.02
N LEU A 271 -3.82 -20.69 -31.48
CA LEU A 271 -3.42 -20.49 -32.87
C LEU A 271 -2.51 -21.66 -33.30
N GLY A 272 -3.05 -22.58 -34.11
CA GLY A 272 -2.33 -23.77 -34.52
C GLY A 272 -1.89 -24.62 -33.30
N ALA A 273 -0.58 -24.66 -33.04
CA ALA A 273 0.02 -25.38 -31.91
C ALA A 273 0.41 -24.47 -30.73
N ASP A 274 0.17 -23.15 -30.83
CA ASP A 274 0.39 -22.21 -29.73
C ASP A 274 -0.89 -22.04 -28.91
N THR A 275 -0.74 -21.99 -27.59
CA THR A 275 -1.85 -21.84 -26.64
C THR A 275 -1.44 -20.86 -25.56
N VAL A 276 -2.18 -19.77 -25.46
CA VAL A 276 -1.97 -18.71 -24.46
C VAL A 276 -3.15 -18.71 -23.50
N HIS A 277 -2.86 -18.80 -22.21
CA HIS A 277 -3.82 -18.56 -21.15
C HIS A 277 -3.70 -17.11 -20.69
N THR A 278 -4.83 -16.45 -20.56
CA THR A 278 -4.94 -15.06 -20.11
C THR A 278 -6.25 -14.90 -19.33
N TYR A 279 -6.55 -13.68 -18.93
CA TYR A 279 -7.80 -13.33 -18.26
C TYR A 279 -8.18 -11.88 -18.60
N PHE A 280 -9.44 -11.53 -18.34
CA PHE A 280 -9.92 -10.16 -18.41
C PHE A 280 -11.05 -9.95 -17.40
N GLY A 281 -11.30 -8.69 -17.03
CA GLY A 281 -12.47 -8.29 -16.24
C GLY A 281 -13.49 -7.55 -17.12
N MET A 282 -14.77 -7.92 -17.02
CA MET A 282 -15.83 -7.13 -17.65
C MET A 282 -16.03 -5.84 -16.85
N ARG A 283 -15.48 -4.73 -17.32
CA ARG A 283 -15.61 -3.42 -16.67
C ARG A 283 -15.45 -2.27 -17.63
N LYS A 284 -16.01 -1.12 -17.26
CA LYS A 284 -15.89 0.14 -18.00
C LYS A 284 -15.33 1.24 -17.11
N ILE A 285 -14.28 1.92 -17.58
CA ILE A 285 -13.79 3.18 -17.00
C ILE A 285 -14.33 4.34 -17.84
N SER A 286 -14.77 5.40 -17.19
CA SER A 286 -15.32 6.60 -17.86
C SER A 286 -15.27 7.81 -16.94
N ALA A 287 -15.56 9.00 -17.47
CA ALA A 287 -15.90 10.17 -16.67
C ALA A 287 -17.42 10.41 -16.75
N VAL A 288 -18.07 10.55 -15.59
CA VAL A 288 -19.50 10.86 -15.49
C VAL A 288 -19.72 11.95 -14.45
N ASN A 289 -20.80 12.71 -14.56
CA ASN A 289 -21.11 13.69 -13.53
C ASN A 289 -21.66 13.00 -12.27
N LEU A 290 -21.26 13.48 -11.10
CA LEU A 290 -21.87 13.09 -9.84
C LEU A 290 -23.40 13.37 -9.90
N PRO A 291 -24.27 12.40 -9.55
CA PRO A 291 -25.71 12.51 -9.72
C PRO A 291 -26.31 13.80 -9.16
N GLY A 292 -27.08 14.52 -9.99
CA GLY A 292 -27.73 15.78 -9.62
C GLY A 292 -26.80 17.01 -9.64
N THR A 293 -25.56 16.85 -10.12
CA THR A 293 -24.59 17.94 -10.25
C THR A 293 -23.98 17.96 -11.67
N ASN A 294 -23.14 18.96 -11.94
CA ASN A 294 -22.30 19.01 -13.15
C ASN A 294 -20.82 18.74 -12.81
N ILE A 295 -20.55 18.08 -11.68
CA ILE A 295 -19.18 17.83 -11.22
C ILE A 295 -18.69 16.50 -11.82
N PRO A 296 -17.65 16.51 -12.67
CA PRO A 296 -17.15 15.30 -13.30
C PRO A 296 -16.35 14.43 -12.33
N TYR A 297 -16.63 13.14 -12.33
CA TYR A 297 -15.97 12.10 -11.53
C TYR A 297 -15.55 10.95 -12.43
N ILE A 298 -14.45 10.31 -12.07
CA ILE A 298 -14.11 9.01 -12.67
C ILE A 298 -15.15 7.99 -12.21
N ALA A 299 -15.52 7.09 -13.10
CA ALA A 299 -16.52 6.07 -12.87
C ALA A 299 -16.05 4.69 -13.28
N ILE A 300 -16.44 3.70 -12.46
CA ILE A 300 -16.37 2.28 -12.77
C ILE A 300 -17.78 1.77 -13.04
N ASN A 301 -17.98 1.09 -14.17
CA ASN A 301 -19.26 0.51 -14.55
C ASN A 301 -20.42 1.53 -14.52
N ASN A 302 -20.16 2.73 -15.06
CA ASN A 302 -21.07 3.87 -15.10
C ASN A 302 -21.44 4.47 -13.71
N LYS A 303 -20.71 4.13 -12.64
CA LYS A 303 -20.90 4.65 -11.28
C LYS A 303 -19.70 5.50 -10.84
N PRO A 304 -19.91 6.76 -10.42
CA PRO A 304 -18.81 7.62 -9.99
C PRO A 304 -18.15 7.07 -8.74
N ILE A 305 -16.83 7.19 -8.65
CA ILE A 305 -16.03 6.79 -7.49
C ILE A 305 -15.20 7.98 -7.01
N TYR A 306 -15.13 8.12 -5.69
CA TYR A 306 -14.20 9.05 -5.08
C TYR A 306 -12.85 8.35 -4.92
N LEU A 307 -11.79 8.86 -5.55
CA LEU A 307 -10.48 8.20 -5.55
C LEU A 307 -9.73 8.49 -4.24
N GLN A 308 -9.24 7.41 -3.63
CA GLN A 308 -8.46 7.42 -2.40
C GLN A 308 -7.21 6.61 -2.66
N LEU A 309 -6.16 7.30 -3.11
CA LEU A 309 -4.96 6.69 -3.66
C LEU A 309 -3.74 6.94 -2.76
N ALA A 310 -2.71 6.13 -2.97
CA ALA A 310 -1.37 6.41 -2.47
C ALA A 310 -0.33 6.31 -3.60
N LEU A 311 0.74 7.08 -3.49
CA LEU A 311 1.89 6.99 -4.40
C LEU A 311 2.70 5.75 -4.04
N ASP A 312 2.81 4.82 -4.98
CA ASP A 312 3.60 3.61 -4.82
C ASP A 312 4.90 3.75 -5.62
N GLN A 313 6.00 4.00 -4.90
CA GLN A 313 7.34 4.13 -5.49
C GLN A 313 7.80 2.84 -6.17
N SER A 314 7.08 1.73 -5.97
CA SER A 314 7.32 0.43 -6.59
C SER A 314 8.76 -0.05 -6.37
N TYR A 315 9.23 0.16 -5.13
CA TYR A 315 10.59 -0.04 -4.67
C TYR A 315 10.62 -0.86 -3.37
N HIS A 316 11.58 -1.79 -3.29
CA HIS A 316 11.84 -2.63 -2.14
C HIS A 316 13.28 -2.41 -1.62
N PRO A 317 13.50 -2.24 -0.30
CA PRO A 317 14.84 -2.03 0.28
C PRO A 317 15.90 -3.03 -0.17
N GLU A 318 15.51 -4.30 -0.26
CA GLU A 318 16.46 -5.38 -0.50
C GLU A 318 16.57 -5.77 -1.97
N GLY A 319 15.58 -5.44 -2.81
CA GLY A 319 15.53 -5.87 -4.22
C GLY A 319 15.37 -4.75 -5.23
N TYR A 320 15.31 -3.50 -4.75
CA TYR A 320 15.05 -2.29 -5.52
C TYR A 320 13.77 -2.43 -6.34
N TYR A 321 13.84 -2.63 -7.65
CA TYR A 321 12.65 -2.82 -8.49
C TYR A 321 12.03 -4.21 -8.39
N THR A 322 12.73 -5.19 -7.82
CA THR A 322 12.28 -6.58 -7.75
C THR A 322 11.84 -6.91 -6.34
N PHE A 323 10.62 -7.38 -6.16
CA PHE A 323 10.11 -7.83 -4.86
C PHE A 323 10.67 -9.23 -4.51
N PRO A 324 10.85 -9.53 -3.20
CA PRO A 324 11.46 -10.79 -2.76
C PRO A 324 10.63 -12.04 -3.08
N SER A 325 9.30 -11.91 -3.14
CA SER A 325 8.38 -13.02 -3.43
C SER A 325 7.05 -12.54 -4.01
N ASP A 326 6.32 -13.45 -4.64
CA ASP A 326 4.96 -13.20 -5.08
C ASP A 326 3.99 -12.86 -3.94
N GLN A 327 4.16 -13.56 -2.82
CA GLN A 327 3.38 -13.33 -1.62
C GLN A 327 3.59 -11.91 -1.10
N PHE A 328 4.81 -11.37 -1.17
CA PHE A 328 5.08 -9.98 -0.81
C PHE A 328 4.36 -9.00 -1.75
N MET A 329 4.37 -9.24 -3.07
CA MET A 329 3.63 -8.40 -4.02
C MET A 329 2.12 -8.41 -3.73
N LYS A 330 1.55 -9.56 -3.36
CA LYS A 330 0.17 -9.67 -2.92
C LYS A 330 -0.10 -8.87 -1.64
N GLU A 331 0.81 -8.93 -0.67
CA GLU A 331 0.72 -8.21 0.60
C GLU A 331 0.75 -6.69 0.41
N GLU A 332 1.51 -6.17 -0.56
CA GLU A 332 1.50 -4.73 -0.89
C GLU A 332 0.09 -4.26 -1.28
N ILE A 333 -0.62 -5.03 -2.12
CA ILE A 333 -2.00 -4.73 -2.52
C ILE A 333 -2.96 -4.83 -1.32
N LEU A 334 -2.79 -5.84 -0.48
CA LEU A 334 -3.62 -6.02 0.73
C LEU A 334 -3.40 -4.90 1.75
N ARG A 335 -2.18 -4.38 1.87
CA ARG A 335 -1.85 -3.24 2.74
C ARG A 335 -2.59 -1.97 2.32
N SER A 336 -2.66 -1.67 1.02
CA SER A 336 -3.45 -0.52 0.56
C SER A 336 -4.94 -0.69 0.90
N LYS A 337 -5.49 -1.88 0.67
CA LYS A 337 -6.90 -2.17 0.99
C LYS A 337 -7.20 -2.17 2.49
N SER A 338 -6.26 -2.62 3.33
CA SER A 338 -6.49 -2.75 4.78
C SER A 338 -6.70 -1.42 5.49
N ILE A 339 -6.21 -0.32 4.90
CA ILE A 339 -6.41 1.05 5.37
C ILE A 339 -7.53 1.78 4.62
N GLY A 340 -8.25 1.14 3.69
CA GLY A 340 -9.42 1.71 3.02
C GLY A 340 -9.12 2.48 1.73
N LEU A 341 -7.88 2.41 1.22
CA LEU A 341 -7.57 2.95 -0.11
C LEU A 341 -8.21 2.09 -1.20
N ASN A 342 -8.57 2.73 -2.31
CA ASN A 342 -9.16 2.05 -3.47
C ASN A 342 -8.25 2.03 -4.71
N GLY A 343 -7.06 2.61 -4.62
CA GLY A 343 -6.04 2.46 -5.65
C GLY A 343 -4.65 2.92 -5.25
N ILE A 344 -3.72 2.76 -6.18
CA ILE A 344 -2.35 3.23 -6.11
C ILE A 344 -1.93 3.85 -7.45
N ARG A 345 -0.90 4.69 -7.43
CA ARG A 345 -0.18 5.11 -8.63
C ARG A 345 1.22 4.52 -8.62
N THR A 346 1.57 3.75 -9.65
CA THR A 346 2.91 3.16 -9.78
C THR A 346 3.84 4.20 -10.36
N HIS A 347 4.66 4.80 -9.49
CA HIS A 347 5.30 6.07 -9.80
C HIS A 347 6.49 5.92 -10.76
N ILE A 348 6.43 6.63 -11.90
CA ILE A 348 7.44 6.72 -12.97
C ILE A 348 8.11 5.38 -13.34
N LYS A 349 7.36 4.28 -13.29
CA LYS A 349 7.85 2.94 -13.60
C LYS A 349 6.68 2.00 -13.96
N PRO A 350 6.74 1.34 -15.13
CA PRO A 350 5.88 0.21 -15.43
C PRO A 350 6.16 -0.91 -14.43
N ASP A 351 5.14 -1.28 -13.66
CA ASP A 351 5.33 -2.21 -12.55
C ASP A 351 5.47 -3.67 -13.00
N LEU A 352 5.79 -4.57 -12.06
CA LEU A 352 5.87 -6.00 -12.36
C LEU A 352 4.48 -6.54 -12.73
N PRO A 353 4.33 -7.31 -13.82
CA PRO A 353 3.04 -7.87 -14.22
C PRO A 353 2.38 -8.73 -13.13
N ARG A 354 3.17 -9.39 -12.26
CA ARG A 354 2.62 -10.15 -11.12
C ARG A 354 1.99 -9.26 -10.05
N LYS A 355 2.48 -8.04 -9.83
CA LYS A 355 1.86 -7.08 -8.91
C LYS A 355 0.55 -6.52 -9.49
N LEU A 356 0.53 -6.21 -10.79
CA LEU A 356 -0.69 -5.83 -11.51
C LEU A 356 -1.75 -6.94 -11.47
N TYR A 357 -1.33 -8.20 -11.63
CA TYR A 357 -2.20 -9.36 -11.45
C TYR A 357 -2.83 -9.43 -10.07
N TRP A 358 -2.09 -9.12 -9.00
CA TRP A 358 -2.67 -9.06 -7.66
C TRP A 358 -3.63 -7.88 -7.48
N ALA A 359 -3.36 -6.73 -8.09
CA ALA A 359 -4.31 -5.61 -8.13
C ALA A 359 -5.62 -6.00 -8.82
N ASP A 360 -5.55 -6.73 -9.94
CA ASP A 360 -6.74 -7.26 -10.63
C ASP A 360 -7.51 -8.25 -9.76
N ARG A 361 -6.81 -9.20 -9.13
CA ARG A 361 -7.41 -10.30 -8.35
C ARG A 361 -8.02 -9.83 -7.04
N LEU A 362 -7.48 -8.76 -6.45
CA LEU A 362 -7.89 -8.26 -5.15
C LEU A 362 -8.77 -7.03 -5.24
N GLY A 363 -8.93 -6.41 -6.42
CA GLY A 363 -9.78 -5.24 -6.63
C GLY A 363 -9.16 -3.97 -6.07
N LEU A 364 -8.05 -3.54 -6.66
CA LEU A 364 -7.39 -2.27 -6.37
C LEU A 364 -7.12 -1.56 -7.71
N LEU A 365 -7.43 -0.26 -7.81
CA LEU A 365 -7.17 0.51 -9.02
C LEU A 365 -5.68 0.87 -9.15
N VAL A 366 -5.19 0.89 -10.38
CA VAL A 366 -3.80 1.29 -10.70
C VAL A 366 -3.81 2.43 -11.70
N MET A 367 -3.09 3.47 -11.35
CA MET A 367 -2.70 4.58 -12.21
C MET A 367 -1.26 4.33 -12.65
N ALA A 368 -1.05 4.07 -13.94
CA ALA A 368 0.20 3.48 -14.43
C ALA A 368 1.07 4.51 -15.15
N ASP A 369 2.25 4.79 -14.61
CA ASP A 369 3.19 5.76 -15.16
C ASP A 369 4.16 5.18 -16.18
N LEU A 370 4.37 5.94 -17.25
CA LEU A 370 5.59 5.87 -18.06
C LEU A 370 6.79 6.42 -17.24
N PRO A 371 8.01 5.85 -17.36
CA PRO A 371 9.18 6.46 -16.74
C PRO A 371 9.59 7.76 -17.47
N ASN A 372 10.13 8.71 -16.73
CA ASN A 372 10.60 9.99 -17.27
C ASN A 372 12.06 9.96 -17.70
N SER A 373 12.52 10.98 -18.42
CA SER A 373 13.94 11.27 -18.62
C SER A 373 14.37 12.49 -17.80
N TRP A 374 15.67 12.59 -17.49
CA TRP A 374 16.27 13.75 -16.82
C TRP A 374 17.02 14.68 -17.78
N GLY A 375 17.10 14.32 -19.07
CA GLY A 375 17.68 15.16 -20.12
C GLY A 375 16.67 16.12 -20.76
N GLU A 376 17.06 16.74 -21.87
CA GLU A 376 16.16 17.53 -22.72
C GLU A 376 15.33 16.61 -23.65
N PRO A 377 14.15 17.04 -24.14
CA PRO A 377 13.26 16.25 -25.00
C PRO A 377 13.80 16.11 -26.44
N THR A 378 15.00 15.57 -26.59
CA THR A 378 15.65 15.28 -27.87
C THR A 378 14.88 14.21 -28.64
N GLU A 379 15.06 14.12 -29.96
CA GLU A 379 14.44 13.10 -30.81
C GLU A 379 14.67 11.67 -30.27
N ARG A 380 15.86 11.38 -29.74
CA ARG A 380 16.18 10.07 -29.16
C ARG A 380 15.40 9.79 -27.87
N MET A 381 15.24 10.80 -27.01
CA MET A 381 14.42 10.68 -25.79
C MET A 381 12.94 10.47 -26.16
N GLN A 382 12.44 11.23 -27.14
CA GLN A 382 11.06 11.10 -27.62
C GLN A 382 10.80 9.70 -28.18
N HIS A 383 11.73 9.17 -28.98
CA HIS A 383 11.64 7.82 -29.53
C HIS A 383 11.64 6.74 -28.44
N GLU A 384 12.45 6.89 -27.40
CA GLU A 384 12.49 5.95 -26.29
C GLU A 384 11.20 5.97 -25.46
N ALA A 385 10.67 7.17 -25.17
CA ALA A 385 9.38 7.34 -24.50
C ALA A 385 8.23 6.73 -25.32
N GLU A 386 8.17 7.00 -26.63
CA GLU A 386 7.13 6.46 -27.52
C GLU A 386 7.20 4.92 -27.59
N THR A 387 8.40 4.37 -27.75
CA THR A 387 8.62 2.93 -27.83
C THR A 387 8.20 2.24 -26.53
N THR A 388 8.61 2.81 -25.39
CA THR A 388 8.27 2.29 -24.06
C THR A 388 6.77 2.36 -23.81
N LEU A 389 6.10 3.45 -24.19
CA LEU A 389 4.64 3.60 -24.05
C LEU A 389 3.89 2.54 -24.86
N ARG A 390 4.26 2.33 -26.13
CA ARG A 390 3.67 1.30 -26.99
C ARG A 390 3.81 -0.09 -26.40
N GLN A 391 4.99 -0.41 -25.88
CA GLN A 391 5.27 -1.71 -25.27
C GLN A 391 4.54 -1.88 -23.93
N MET A 392 4.49 -0.84 -23.10
CA MET A 392 3.76 -0.85 -21.82
C MET A 392 2.27 -1.13 -22.04
N ILE A 393 1.61 -0.35 -22.91
CA ILE A 393 0.19 -0.55 -23.19
C ILE A 393 -0.06 -1.91 -23.83
N LYS A 394 0.78 -2.34 -24.79
CA LYS A 394 0.67 -3.68 -25.39
C LYS A 394 0.74 -4.80 -24.34
N ARG A 395 1.66 -4.68 -23.38
CA ARG A 395 1.88 -5.66 -22.32
C ARG A 395 0.71 -5.71 -21.34
N ASP A 396 0.26 -4.54 -20.90
CA ASP A 396 -0.61 -4.40 -19.73
C ASP A 396 -2.10 -4.19 -20.09
N PHE A 397 -2.44 -4.24 -21.37
CA PHE A 397 -3.78 -3.98 -21.93
C PHE A 397 -4.92 -4.72 -21.23
N ASN A 398 -4.70 -5.96 -20.80
CA ASN A 398 -5.76 -6.81 -20.26
C ASN A 398 -6.02 -6.60 -18.75
N HIS A 399 -5.21 -5.82 -18.03
CA HIS A 399 -5.36 -5.60 -16.59
C HIS A 399 -6.61 -4.73 -16.29
N PRO A 400 -7.72 -5.27 -15.73
CA PRO A 400 -8.89 -4.46 -15.40
C PRO A 400 -8.62 -3.41 -14.31
N SER A 401 -7.62 -3.62 -13.46
CA SER A 401 -7.20 -2.68 -12.40
C SER A 401 -6.69 -1.34 -12.93
N ILE A 402 -6.05 -1.35 -14.11
CA ILE A 402 -5.52 -0.12 -14.70
C ILE A 402 -6.68 0.73 -15.21
N PHE A 403 -6.82 1.94 -14.65
CA PHE A 403 -7.86 2.90 -15.01
C PHE A 403 -7.35 4.14 -15.74
N SER A 404 -6.06 4.45 -15.57
CA SER A 404 -5.42 5.59 -16.21
C SER A 404 -3.98 5.29 -16.60
N TRP A 405 -3.57 5.80 -17.76
CA TRP A 405 -2.18 5.84 -18.23
C TRP A 405 -1.62 7.25 -18.04
N ILE A 406 -0.50 7.38 -17.32
CA ILE A 406 0.22 8.64 -17.21
C ILE A 406 1.39 8.65 -18.18
N VAL A 407 1.44 9.66 -19.04
CA VAL A 407 2.49 9.78 -20.06
C VAL A 407 3.73 10.48 -19.52
N PHE A 408 3.58 11.56 -18.76
CA PHE A 408 4.69 12.29 -18.13
C PHE A 408 4.37 12.70 -16.69
N ASN A 409 5.42 12.99 -15.93
CA ASN A 409 5.27 13.49 -14.56
C ASN A 409 6.09 14.78 -14.36
N GLU A 410 5.46 15.79 -13.78
CA GLU A 410 6.03 17.08 -13.36
C GLU A 410 6.85 17.82 -14.41
N THR A 411 6.52 17.66 -15.70
CA THR A 411 7.33 18.17 -16.83
C THR A 411 8.79 17.72 -16.84
N TRP A 412 9.15 16.66 -16.09
CA TRP A 412 10.50 16.11 -16.11
C TRP A 412 10.83 15.59 -17.50
N GLY A 413 11.99 15.98 -18.02
CA GLY A 413 12.40 15.64 -19.38
C GLY A 413 11.72 16.46 -20.49
N LEU A 414 10.80 17.37 -20.15
CA LEU A 414 10.03 18.14 -21.15
C LEU A 414 10.55 19.57 -21.39
N THR A 415 11.59 19.99 -20.69
CA THR A 415 12.12 21.36 -20.81
C THR A 415 13.40 21.42 -21.63
N THR A 416 13.54 22.50 -22.41
CA THR A 416 14.74 22.82 -23.19
C THR A 416 15.44 24.01 -22.55
N LYS A 417 16.76 23.94 -22.41
CA LYS A 417 17.62 25.01 -21.91
C LYS A 417 17.90 26.01 -23.02
N GLN A 418 17.49 27.25 -22.83
CA GLN A 418 17.75 28.35 -23.75
C GLN A 418 18.49 29.50 -23.05
N THR A 419 19.38 30.17 -23.77
CA THR A 419 20.06 31.38 -23.28
C THR A 419 19.22 32.61 -23.63
N ILE A 420 18.61 33.23 -22.62
CA ILE A 420 17.76 34.41 -22.75
C ILE A 420 18.34 35.51 -21.86
N ASP A 421 18.61 36.68 -22.45
CA ASP A 421 19.23 37.83 -21.76
C ASP A 421 20.55 37.47 -21.03
N GLY A 422 21.35 36.58 -21.65
CA GLY A 422 22.61 36.11 -21.08
C GLY A 422 22.48 35.12 -19.91
N LYS A 423 21.26 34.64 -19.60
CA LYS A 423 21.01 33.61 -18.57
C LYS A 423 20.41 32.36 -19.21
N THR A 424 20.90 31.18 -18.82
CA THR A 424 20.28 29.90 -19.19
C THR A 424 18.99 29.72 -18.41
N LYS A 425 17.88 29.50 -19.11
CA LYS A 425 16.57 29.19 -18.54
C LYS A 425 16.05 27.89 -19.17
N SER A 426 15.46 27.02 -18.36
CA SER A 426 14.71 25.86 -18.86
C SER A 426 13.27 26.27 -19.17
N GLN A 427 12.75 25.88 -20.33
CA GLN A 427 11.39 26.21 -20.77
C GLN A 427 10.69 25.00 -21.38
N TYR A 428 9.41 24.82 -21.06
CA TYR A 428 8.54 23.87 -21.74
C TYR A 428 8.01 24.48 -23.03
N LEU A 429 8.70 24.21 -24.14
CA LEU A 429 8.48 24.89 -25.42
C LEU A 429 7.19 24.41 -26.11
N PRO A 430 6.54 25.26 -26.96
CA PRO A 430 5.33 24.88 -27.69
C PRO A 430 5.48 23.60 -28.54
N GLU A 431 6.66 23.34 -29.10
CA GLU A 431 6.93 22.12 -29.88
C GLU A 431 6.91 20.88 -28.98
N THR A 432 7.47 20.95 -27.77
CA THR A 432 7.39 19.86 -26.80
C THR A 432 5.96 19.67 -26.30
N GLN A 433 5.21 20.75 -26.10
CA GLN A 433 3.78 20.67 -25.73
C GLN A 433 2.97 19.93 -26.82
N GLN A 434 3.23 20.19 -28.10
CA GLN A 434 2.58 19.47 -29.21
C GLN A 434 2.99 17.99 -29.25
N TRP A 435 4.23 17.67 -28.92
CA TRP A 435 4.68 16.28 -28.79
C TRP A 435 3.94 15.56 -27.66
N VAL A 436 3.74 16.20 -26.50
CA VAL A 436 2.94 15.64 -25.40
C VAL A 436 1.50 15.39 -25.83
N THR A 437 0.86 16.31 -26.56
CA THR A 437 -0.47 16.07 -27.17
C THR A 437 -0.47 14.86 -28.12
N THR A 438 0.60 14.69 -28.90
CA THR A 438 0.76 13.52 -29.79
C THR A 438 0.88 12.22 -28.99
N MET A 439 1.61 12.23 -27.87
CA MET A 439 1.72 11.08 -26.97
C MET A 439 0.39 10.74 -26.29
N TYR A 440 -0.40 11.75 -25.90
CA TYR A 440 -1.77 11.57 -25.41
C TYR A 440 -2.64 10.84 -26.45
N HIS A 441 -2.68 11.33 -27.70
CA HIS A 441 -3.44 10.67 -28.76
C HIS A 441 -2.92 9.27 -29.10
N LEU A 442 -1.61 9.06 -29.02
CA LEU A 442 -1.03 7.74 -29.17
C LEU A 442 -1.55 6.78 -28.11
N ALA A 443 -1.51 7.16 -26.82
CA ALA A 443 -2.06 6.34 -25.75
C ALA A 443 -3.56 6.04 -25.96
N LYS A 444 -4.37 7.03 -26.33
CA LYS A 444 -5.80 6.84 -26.66
C LYS A 444 -6.03 5.92 -27.85
N GLY A 445 -5.15 5.98 -28.86
CA GLY A 445 -5.21 5.12 -30.05
C GLY A 445 -4.81 3.68 -29.77
N LEU A 446 -3.86 3.46 -28.86
CA LEU A 446 -3.44 2.13 -28.41
C LEU A 446 -4.45 1.49 -27.46
N ASP A 447 -5.03 2.28 -26.56
CA ASP A 447 -6.03 1.82 -25.60
C ASP A 447 -7.16 2.85 -25.40
N PRO A 448 -8.32 2.63 -26.03
CA PRO A 448 -9.47 3.53 -25.90
C PRO A 448 -10.26 3.32 -24.60
N THR A 449 -9.92 2.31 -23.78
CA THR A 449 -10.75 1.90 -22.64
C THR A 449 -10.37 2.54 -21.30
N ARG A 450 -9.20 3.19 -21.23
CA ARG A 450 -8.74 3.94 -20.06
C ARG A 450 -8.67 5.44 -20.32
N LEU A 451 -8.60 6.17 -19.22
CA LEU A 451 -8.28 7.59 -19.23
C LEU A 451 -6.78 7.76 -19.50
N VAL A 452 -6.41 8.87 -20.11
CA VAL A 452 -5.00 9.24 -20.30
C VAL A 452 -4.75 10.59 -19.66
N GLU A 453 -3.72 10.63 -18.84
CA GLU A 453 -3.15 11.84 -18.29
C GLU A 453 -1.85 12.15 -19.01
N ASP A 454 -1.80 13.32 -19.63
CA ASP A 454 -0.65 13.74 -20.43
C ASP A 454 0.58 14.01 -19.58
N ASN A 455 0.40 14.75 -18.49
CA ASN A 455 1.45 15.19 -17.60
C ASN A 455 0.85 15.40 -16.21
N SER A 456 1.26 14.61 -15.23
CA SER A 456 0.86 14.83 -13.83
C SER A 456 1.60 16.05 -13.29
N ILE A 457 0.92 17.19 -13.24
CA ILE A 457 1.60 18.49 -13.07
C ILE A 457 2.00 18.75 -11.61
N CYS A 458 3.21 19.26 -11.41
CA CYS A 458 3.60 20.06 -10.24
C CYS A 458 4.19 21.37 -10.74
N CYS A 459 4.00 22.51 -10.11
CA CYS A 459 2.97 22.92 -9.16
C CYS A 459 2.49 24.25 -9.74
N GLY A 460 1.44 24.20 -10.57
CA GLY A 460 1.08 25.30 -11.47
C GLY A 460 0.43 24.85 -12.78
N ARG A 461 1.08 25.12 -13.91
CA ARG A 461 0.60 24.76 -15.26
C ARG A 461 1.50 23.72 -15.89
N GLY A 462 0.92 22.90 -16.75
CA GLY A 462 1.67 21.91 -17.51
C GLY A 462 0.82 20.96 -18.36
N HIS A 463 -0.51 21.01 -18.23
CA HIS A 463 -1.41 20.21 -19.06
C HIS A 463 -1.52 20.77 -20.47
N THR A 464 -1.69 19.85 -21.41
CA THR A 464 -1.99 20.03 -22.82
C THR A 464 -3.40 19.46 -23.11
N GLU A 465 -3.52 18.32 -23.78
CA GLU A 465 -4.76 17.55 -23.87
C GLU A 465 -4.76 16.38 -22.87
N THR A 466 -5.81 16.24 -22.07
CA THR A 466 -5.89 15.22 -21.02
C THR A 466 -7.33 14.81 -20.73
N ASP A 467 -7.54 13.58 -20.27
CA ASP A 467 -8.81 13.08 -19.73
C ASP A 467 -8.99 13.45 -18.25
N ILE A 468 -7.91 13.80 -17.54
CA ILE A 468 -7.88 14.09 -16.09
C ILE A 468 -7.20 15.45 -15.85
N ASN A 469 -7.87 16.36 -15.14
CA ASN A 469 -7.26 17.60 -14.67
C ASN A 469 -6.60 17.31 -13.32
N SER A 470 -5.35 16.90 -13.35
CA SER A 470 -4.61 16.50 -12.15
C SER A 470 -3.71 17.63 -11.65
N TRP A 471 -3.19 17.51 -10.43
CA TRP A 471 -2.23 18.45 -9.87
C TRP A 471 -1.60 17.92 -8.59
N HIS A 472 -0.34 18.30 -8.38
CA HIS A 472 0.44 18.04 -7.18
C HIS A 472 0.47 19.28 -6.29
N GLU A 473 0.45 19.07 -4.98
CA GLU A 473 0.70 20.15 -4.03
C GLU A 473 1.12 19.57 -2.68
N TYR A 474 2.07 20.22 -2.02
CA TYR A 474 2.62 19.77 -0.74
C TYR A 474 2.53 20.86 0.32
N LEU A 475 1.55 20.74 1.22
CA LEU A 475 1.16 21.82 2.13
C LEU A 475 0.98 21.32 3.56
N PRO A 476 1.29 22.17 4.57
CA PRO A 476 0.88 21.88 5.94
C PRO A 476 -0.65 21.82 6.06
N GLY A 477 -1.15 21.08 7.04
CA GLY A 477 -2.58 20.75 7.20
C GLY A 477 -3.53 21.97 7.15
N TRP A 478 -3.10 23.11 7.68
CA TRP A 478 -3.89 24.35 7.71
C TRP A 478 -4.07 25.07 6.37
N ALA A 479 -3.15 24.87 5.42
CA ALA A 479 -3.17 25.61 4.16
C ALA A 479 -4.08 24.97 3.11
N TRP A 480 -4.54 23.74 3.34
CA TRP A 480 -5.36 23.00 2.38
C TRP A 480 -6.71 23.66 2.09
N ASP A 481 -7.35 24.33 3.07
CA ASP A 481 -8.68 24.91 2.85
C ASP A 481 -8.65 26.04 1.82
N ASP A 482 -7.72 27.00 2.00
CA ASP A 482 -7.50 28.08 1.05
C ASP A 482 -7.05 27.57 -0.32
N HIS A 483 -6.21 26.53 -0.35
CA HIS A 483 -5.74 25.92 -1.59
C HIS A 483 -6.89 25.24 -2.36
N LEU A 484 -7.64 24.33 -1.72
CA LEU A 484 -8.76 23.65 -2.40
C LEU A 484 -9.85 24.62 -2.83
N LYS A 485 -10.10 25.68 -2.06
CA LYS A 485 -10.99 26.76 -2.49
C LYS A 485 -10.51 27.39 -3.80
N LYS A 486 -9.23 27.77 -3.88
CA LYS A 486 -8.63 28.33 -5.10
C LYS A 486 -8.73 27.36 -6.28
N ILE A 487 -8.39 26.08 -6.08
CA ILE A 487 -8.49 25.05 -7.11
C ILE A 487 -9.95 24.95 -7.62
N THR A 488 -10.91 24.81 -6.72
CA THR A 488 -12.31 24.57 -7.08
C THR A 488 -13.04 25.79 -7.66
N GLU A 489 -12.59 27.01 -7.34
CA GLU A 489 -13.02 28.26 -7.99
C GLU A 489 -12.49 28.39 -9.43
N ASN A 490 -11.33 27.79 -9.71
CA ASN A 490 -10.71 27.79 -11.04
C ASN A 490 -11.01 26.52 -11.85
N ASP A 491 -11.78 25.58 -11.29
CA ASP A 491 -12.23 24.34 -11.91
C ASP A 491 -13.55 24.55 -12.66
N TYR A 492 -13.44 24.85 -13.96
CA TYR A 492 -14.56 25.02 -14.88
C TYR A 492 -14.10 24.88 -16.35
N ALA A 493 -15.02 24.47 -17.23
CA ALA A 493 -14.77 24.38 -18.66
C ALA A 493 -14.35 25.75 -19.25
N GLY A 494 -13.22 25.78 -19.95
CA GLY A 494 -12.58 26.99 -20.46
C GLY A 494 -11.52 27.59 -19.53
N SER A 495 -11.27 26.99 -18.36
CA SER A 495 -10.20 27.44 -17.45
C SER A 495 -8.81 27.24 -18.07
N THR A 496 -7.90 28.16 -17.79
CA THR A 496 -6.47 28.10 -18.15
C THR A 496 -5.59 27.81 -16.94
N PHE A 497 -6.19 27.48 -15.79
CA PHE A 497 -5.48 27.52 -14.51
C PHE A 497 -4.31 26.53 -14.45
N HIS A 498 -4.52 25.29 -14.92
CA HIS A 498 -3.52 24.22 -14.99
C HIS A 498 -3.00 23.94 -16.42
N PHE A 499 -3.56 24.60 -17.42
CA PHE A 499 -3.31 24.31 -18.84
C PHE A 499 -2.29 25.27 -19.44
N GLU A 500 -1.45 24.74 -20.33
CA GLU A 500 -0.50 25.50 -21.12
C GLU A 500 -1.21 26.43 -22.11
N LYS A 501 -0.48 27.45 -22.57
CA LYS A 501 -1.05 28.47 -23.46
C LYS A 501 -1.56 27.85 -24.75
N GLY A 502 -2.87 27.99 -24.99
CA GLY A 502 -3.54 27.44 -26.18
C GLY A 502 -4.40 26.21 -25.88
N TYR A 503 -4.24 25.63 -24.70
CA TYR A 503 -5.07 24.55 -24.18
C TYR A 503 -6.03 25.08 -23.12
N LEU A 504 -7.18 24.43 -22.99
CA LEU A 504 -8.25 24.82 -22.07
C LEU A 504 -8.82 23.59 -21.38
N GLN A 505 -9.20 23.76 -20.13
CA GLN A 505 -9.92 22.73 -19.41
C GLN A 505 -11.26 22.43 -20.10
N GLY A 506 -11.58 21.16 -20.26
CA GLY A 506 -12.88 20.66 -20.67
C GLY A 506 -13.73 20.31 -19.45
N ASN A 507 -14.33 19.12 -19.46
CA ASN A 507 -15.11 18.58 -18.35
C ASN A 507 -14.40 17.40 -17.68
N GLN A 508 -13.05 17.44 -17.62
CA GLN A 508 -12.25 16.41 -16.96
C GLN A 508 -12.53 16.37 -15.46
N PRO A 509 -12.55 15.18 -14.82
CA PRO A 509 -12.48 15.07 -13.37
C PRO A 509 -11.25 15.77 -12.82
N ASN A 510 -11.45 16.55 -11.75
CA ASN A 510 -10.39 17.27 -11.04
C ASN A 510 -9.87 16.41 -9.88
N ILE A 511 -8.60 16.01 -9.92
CA ILE A 511 -8.02 15.06 -8.95
C ILE A 511 -6.68 15.61 -8.44
N ASN A 512 -6.44 15.53 -7.15
CA ASN A 512 -5.08 15.68 -6.66
C ASN A 512 -4.31 14.38 -6.90
N SER A 513 -3.24 14.43 -7.69
CA SER A 513 -2.46 13.25 -8.09
C SER A 513 -1.18 13.05 -7.27
N GLU A 514 -0.79 14.01 -6.43
CA GLU A 514 0.15 13.87 -5.30
C GLU A 514 -0.11 14.93 -4.22
N CYS A 515 -0.19 14.54 -2.96
CA CYS A 515 -0.25 15.44 -1.81
C CYS A 515 0.47 14.90 -0.57
N GLY A 516 0.83 15.79 0.34
CA GLY A 516 1.43 15.44 1.63
C GLY A 516 2.35 16.52 2.16
N ASN A 517 3.19 16.17 3.13
CA ASN A 517 3.82 17.15 4.02
C ASN A 517 5.35 17.00 4.18
N VAL A 518 6.00 16.05 3.50
CA VAL A 518 7.43 15.76 3.69
C VAL A 518 8.27 16.41 2.58
N TRP A 519 9.25 17.21 3.01
CA TRP A 519 10.14 18.07 2.21
C TRP A 519 9.49 19.08 1.25
N GLY A 520 8.19 18.97 0.97
CA GLY A 520 7.48 19.82 0.02
C GLY A 520 7.21 21.24 0.49
N TYR A 521 7.44 21.57 1.77
CA TYR A 521 7.36 22.96 2.25
C TYR A 521 8.42 23.31 3.31
N GLU A 522 8.75 24.60 3.35
CA GLU A 522 9.74 25.16 4.28
C GLU A 522 9.31 25.01 5.74
N GLY A 523 10.16 24.42 6.57
CA GLY A 523 9.90 24.20 8.01
C GLY A 523 9.26 22.86 8.35
N SER A 524 9.06 21.95 7.38
CA SER A 524 8.73 20.55 7.66
C SER A 524 9.88 19.88 8.42
N THR A 525 9.57 19.17 9.51
CA THR A 525 10.55 18.42 10.31
C THR A 525 10.79 17.00 9.79
N GLY A 526 10.23 16.63 8.63
CA GLY A 526 10.32 15.28 8.03
C GLY A 526 9.49 14.21 8.75
N ASP A 527 9.25 14.40 10.05
CA ASP A 527 8.49 13.54 10.96
C ASP A 527 7.27 14.29 11.57
N VAL A 528 6.90 15.45 10.99
CA VAL A 528 5.78 16.29 11.48
C VAL A 528 4.56 15.40 11.60
N ASP A 529 3.92 15.44 12.78
CA ASP A 529 2.77 14.65 13.23
C ASP A 529 1.82 14.30 12.07
N TRP A 530 2.22 13.25 11.35
CA TRP A 530 1.65 12.92 10.05
C TRP A 530 0.16 12.72 10.22
N SER A 531 -0.24 12.14 11.35
CA SER A 531 -1.64 11.95 11.70
C SER A 531 -2.45 13.23 11.84
N TYR A 532 -1.91 14.27 12.47
CA TYR A 532 -2.64 15.49 12.77
C TYR A 532 -2.87 16.31 11.50
N ASP A 533 -1.80 16.58 10.74
CA ASP A 533 -1.94 17.33 9.50
C ASP A 533 -2.67 16.52 8.42
N TYR A 534 -2.46 15.20 8.34
CA TYR A 534 -3.22 14.34 7.44
C TYR A 534 -4.71 14.38 7.75
N HIS A 535 -5.09 14.35 9.04
CA HIS A 535 -6.50 14.49 9.43
C HIS A 535 -7.08 15.84 8.97
N ARG A 536 -6.35 16.95 9.12
CA ARG A 536 -6.78 18.26 8.62
C ARG A 536 -6.94 18.28 7.10
N MET A 537 -5.96 17.71 6.39
CA MET A 537 -6.00 17.57 4.94
C MET A 537 -7.24 16.79 4.51
N ILE A 538 -7.47 15.60 5.08
CA ILE A 538 -8.62 14.77 4.75
C ILE A 538 -9.93 15.48 5.09
N ASN A 539 -10.04 16.13 6.25
CA ASN A 539 -11.21 16.95 6.58
C ASN A 539 -11.53 17.98 5.50
N THR A 540 -10.50 18.60 4.95
CA THR A 540 -10.62 19.56 3.87
C THR A 540 -11.01 18.91 2.55
N PHE A 541 -10.29 17.90 2.05
CA PHE A 541 -10.69 17.18 0.82
C PHE A 541 -12.14 16.69 0.86
N ARG A 542 -12.59 16.24 2.03
CA ARG A 542 -13.97 15.78 2.28
C ARG A 542 -15.04 16.88 2.17
N MET A 543 -14.66 18.15 2.28
CA MET A 543 -15.56 19.31 2.15
C MET A 543 -15.68 19.87 0.72
N TYR A 544 -14.75 19.53 -0.18
CA TYR A 544 -14.71 20.07 -1.55
C TYR A 544 -15.08 19.00 -2.58
N PRO A 545 -16.38 18.74 -2.84
CA PRO A 545 -16.83 17.69 -3.75
C PRO A 545 -16.41 17.90 -5.20
N LYS A 546 -15.96 19.10 -5.59
CA LYS A 546 -15.36 19.35 -6.91
C LYS A 546 -14.01 18.67 -7.11
N VAL A 547 -13.34 18.27 -6.03
CA VAL A 547 -12.11 17.47 -6.09
C VAL A 547 -12.50 16.00 -5.96
N ALA A 548 -12.40 15.25 -7.05
CA ALA A 548 -12.88 13.88 -7.21
C ALA A 548 -11.97 12.80 -6.59
N GLY A 549 -10.91 13.21 -5.90
CA GLY A 549 -10.02 12.31 -5.19
C GLY A 549 -8.73 12.96 -4.73
N TRP A 550 -7.99 12.20 -3.92
CA TRP A 550 -6.63 12.53 -3.53
C TRP A 550 -5.71 11.35 -3.75
N LEU A 551 -4.42 11.65 -3.87
CA LEU A 551 -3.36 10.68 -3.86
C LEU A 551 -2.29 11.11 -2.86
N TYR A 552 -2.18 10.35 -1.76
CA TYR A 552 -1.22 10.67 -0.72
C TYR A 552 0.16 10.13 -1.07
N THR A 553 1.15 11.02 -1.09
CA THR A 553 2.56 10.68 -1.12
C THR A 553 2.95 10.38 0.34
N GLU A 554 3.21 9.13 0.71
CA GLU A 554 3.32 7.92 -0.13
C GLU A 554 2.75 6.67 0.55
N HIS A 555 2.73 5.53 -0.16
CA HIS A 555 2.23 4.28 0.38
C HIS A 555 3.09 3.80 1.56
N HIS A 556 4.40 3.87 1.44
CA HIS A 556 5.36 3.49 2.48
C HIS A 556 6.56 4.44 2.41
N ASP A 557 7.29 4.59 3.52
CA ASP A 557 8.51 5.40 3.52
C ASP A 557 9.50 4.91 2.45
N VAL A 558 10.37 5.81 2.00
CA VAL A 558 11.59 5.50 1.26
C VAL A 558 12.82 6.08 1.97
N ILE A 559 13.97 6.10 1.30
CA ILE A 559 15.28 6.30 1.93
C ILE A 559 15.42 7.67 2.57
N ASN A 560 14.88 8.70 1.93
CA ASN A 560 14.94 10.10 2.33
C ASN A 560 13.57 10.69 2.63
N GLU A 561 12.47 9.95 2.49
CA GLU A 561 11.09 10.43 2.69
C GLU A 561 10.40 9.50 3.69
N TRP A 562 9.89 10.06 4.80
CA TRP A 562 9.33 9.29 5.93
C TRP A 562 7.84 9.59 6.21
N ASN A 563 7.09 9.90 5.16
CA ASN A 563 5.65 10.23 5.15
C ASN A 563 4.74 9.04 4.83
N GLY A 564 5.26 7.86 4.52
CA GLY A 564 4.43 6.75 4.06
C GLY A 564 3.34 6.33 5.05
N TYR A 565 2.25 5.70 4.59
CA TYR A 565 1.32 5.03 5.51
C TYR A 565 1.99 3.91 6.31
N TRP A 566 2.95 3.23 5.68
CA TRP A 566 3.77 2.18 6.25
C TRP A 566 5.21 2.64 6.39
N ARG A 567 5.97 2.02 7.29
CA ARG A 567 7.41 2.25 7.38
C ARG A 567 8.13 1.64 6.18
N PHE A 568 9.42 1.96 6.02
CA PHE A 568 10.25 1.46 4.92
C PHE A 568 10.29 -0.08 4.87
N ASP A 569 10.36 -0.72 6.04
CA ASP A 569 10.30 -2.18 6.23
C ASP A 569 8.87 -2.76 6.23
N ARG A 570 7.88 -1.92 5.94
CA ARG A 570 6.44 -2.21 5.92
C ARG A 570 5.80 -2.51 7.27
N SER A 571 6.49 -2.19 8.37
CA SER A 571 5.86 -2.20 9.69
C SER A 571 4.90 -1.01 9.88
N GLU A 572 4.00 -1.14 10.83
CA GLU A 572 2.98 -0.13 11.13
C GLU A 572 3.60 1.16 11.71
N LYS A 573 2.99 2.29 11.35
CA LYS A 573 3.24 3.58 11.99
C LYS A 573 2.24 3.82 13.13
N GLN A 574 2.68 4.57 14.13
CA GLN A 574 1.77 5.06 15.17
C GLN A 574 1.02 6.27 14.64
N THR A 575 -0.29 6.18 14.54
CA THR A 575 -1.13 7.22 13.94
C THR A 575 -1.76 8.17 14.95
N GLY A 576 -1.62 7.98 16.26
CA GLY A 576 -2.27 8.85 17.27
C GLY A 576 -3.81 8.88 17.25
N LEU A 577 -4.49 8.31 16.24
CA LEU A 577 -5.95 8.39 16.08
C LEU A 577 -6.71 7.77 17.27
N GLY A 578 -6.14 6.73 17.87
CA GLY A 578 -6.68 6.12 19.08
C GLY A 578 -6.73 7.05 20.31
N GLU A 579 -5.90 8.09 20.33
CA GLU A 579 -5.91 9.15 21.36
C GLU A 579 -7.02 10.17 21.12
N ILE A 580 -7.42 10.37 19.85
CA ILE A 580 -8.59 11.18 19.48
C ILE A 580 -9.87 10.47 19.90
N PHE A 581 -10.01 9.20 19.49
CA PHE A 581 -11.14 8.37 19.89
C PHE A 581 -10.72 6.89 19.99
N PRO A 582 -11.00 6.20 21.11
CA PRO A 582 -10.61 4.80 21.28
C PRO A 582 -11.15 3.90 20.15
N GLY A 583 -10.23 3.23 19.44
CA GLY A 583 -10.56 2.34 18.32
C GLY A 583 -10.62 3.01 16.94
N MET A 584 -10.39 4.32 16.84
CA MET A 584 -10.29 5.01 15.56
C MET A 584 -9.04 4.59 14.78
N THR A 585 -9.19 4.45 13.47
CA THR A 585 -8.19 3.97 12.52
C THR A 585 -8.19 4.82 11.24
N LEU A 586 -7.25 4.57 10.34
CA LEU A 586 -7.25 5.20 9.01
C LEU A 586 -8.51 4.86 8.19
N ASN A 587 -9.11 3.68 8.40
CA ASN A 587 -10.36 3.31 7.72
C ASN A 587 -11.50 4.26 8.07
N ASP A 588 -11.51 4.84 9.26
CA ASP A 588 -12.52 5.83 9.65
C ASP A 588 -12.35 7.12 8.83
N LEU A 589 -11.10 7.55 8.62
CA LEU A 589 -10.75 8.69 7.76
C LEU A 589 -11.00 8.42 6.27
N HIS A 590 -11.00 7.15 5.82
CA HIS A 590 -11.21 6.73 4.43
C HIS A 590 -12.61 6.16 4.15
N SER A 591 -13.47 6.15 5.16
CA SER A 591 -14.81 5.57 5.10
C SER A 591 -15.69 6.25 4.04
N LYS A 592 -16.67 5.54 3.48
CA LYS A 592 -17.63 6.14 2.53
C LYS A 592 -18.47 7.26 3.15
N TYR A 593 -18.62 7.27 4.48
CA TYR A 593 -19.44 8.19 5.24
C TYR A 593 -18.61 8.89 6.30
N TYR A 594 -18.41 10.19 6.16
CA TYR A 594 -17.51 10.94 7.02
C TYR A 594 -18.14 12.24 7.52
N LEU A 595 -18.03 12.51 8.82
CA LEU A 595 -18.41 13.78 9.43
C LEU A 595 -17.14 14.59 9.69
N SER A 596 -16.91 15.60 8.87
CA SER A 596 -15.77 16.51 9.03
C SER A 596 -16.14 17.65 9.98
N PRO A 597 -15.37 17.92 11.04
CA PRO A 597 -15.51 19.11 11.86
C PRO A 597 -14.92 20.38 11.20
N GLY A 598 -14.45 20.28 9.95
CA GLY A 598 -13.69 21.31 9.26
C GLY A 598 -12.18 21.14 9.40
N ASN A 599 -11.44 22.07 8.81
CA ASN A 599 -9.97 22.03 8.79
C ASN A 599 -9.35 22.26 10.19
N GLU A 600 -9.99 23.07 11.03
CA GLU A 600 -9.56 23.30 12.41
C GLU A 600 -10.12 22.21 13.33
N ILE A 601 -9.25 21.28 13.75
CA ILE A 601 -9.61 20.12 14.56
C ILE A 601 -9.34 20.31 16.07
N THR A 602 -8.72 21.43 16.46
CA THR A 602 -8.54 21.80 17.86
C THR A 602 -8.89 23.26 18.11
N LYS A 603 -9.35 23.58 19.33
CA LYS A 603 -9.69 24.95 19.73
C LYS A 603 -9.45 25.15 21.22
N ASN A 604 -8.71 26.19 21.58
CA ASN A 604 -8.53 26.60 22.96
C ASN A 604 -9.71 27.45 23.41
N VAL A 605 -10.39 27.05 24.49
CA VAL A 605 -11.54 27.79 25.05
C VAL A 605 -11.47 27.84 26.58
N GLN A 606 -12.15 28.84 27.16
CA GLN A 606 -12.25 28.95 28.61
C GLN A 606 -13.23 27.91 29.17
N GLY A 607 -12.93 27.35 30.36
CA GLY A 607 -13.82 26.41 31.03
C GLY A 607 -15.23 26.98 31.21
N GLY A 608 -16.26 26.21 30.84
CA GLY A 608 -17.66 26.64 30.86
C GLY A 608 -18.14 27.41 29.63
N SER A 609 -17.26 27.62 28.63
CA SER A 609 -17.65 28.21 27.34
C SER A 609 -18.53 27.25 26.53
N THR A 610 -19.51 27.79 25.82
CA THR A 610 -20.24 27.06 24.76
C THR A 610 -19.48 27.23 23.45
N ILE A 611 -19.28 26.14 22.71
CA ILE A 611 -18.62 26.16 21.41
C ILE A 611 -19.57 25.65 20.34
N ASP A 612 -19.57 26.31 19.19
CA ASP A 612 -20.17 25.80 17.96
C ASP A 612 -19.09 25.07 17.16
N VAL A 613 -19.37 23.81 16.81
CA VAL A 613 -18.50 23.00 15.96
C VAL A 613 -19.23 22.79 14.62
N PRO A 614 -18.71 23.31 13.51
CA PRO A 614 -19.32 23.07 12.21
C PRO A 614 -19.19 21.59 11.87
N LEU A 615 -20.24 21.00 11.29
CA LEU A 615 -20.24 19.60 10.86
C LEU A 615 -20.60 19.53 9.39
N TYR A 616 -19.71 18.94 8.60
CA TYR A 616 -19.88 18.69 7.18
C TYR A 616 -20.06 17.19 6.96
N LEU A 617 -21.15 16.82 6.30
CA LEU A 617 -21.43 15.44 5.93
C LEU A 617 -20.88 15.15 4.54
N SER A 618 -19.87 14.29 4.47
CA SER A 618 -19.27 13.78 3.24
C SER A 618 -19.75 12.36 2.98
N ILE A 619 -20.31 12.11 1.79
CA ILE A 619 -20.87 10.81 1.40
C ILE A 619 -20.34 10.44 0.01
N TYR A 620 -19.62 9.33 -0.06
CA TYR A 620 -19.06 8.75 -1.28
C TYR A 620 -19.73 7.41 -1.60
N ASP A 621 -21.05 7.43 -1.74
CA ASP A 621 -21.88 6.27 -2.09
C ASP A 621 -22.99 6.68 -3.08
N ASP A 622 -23.48 5.71 -3.87
CA ASP A 622 -24.51 5.85 -4.91
C ASP A 622 -25.93 6.14 -4.36
N LEU A 623 -26.06 6.38 -3.05
CA LEU A 623 -27.36 6.63 -2.44
C LEU A 623 -27.97 7.91 -3.03
N ARG A 624 -29.09 7.73 -3.76
CA ARG A 624 -30.06 8.81 -4.00
C ARG A 624 -30.29 9.52 -2.67
N VAL A 625 -29.82 10.76 -2.55
CA VAL A 625 -30.03 11.63 -1.39
C VAL A 625 -31.51 12.01 -1.33
N ASN A 626 -32.35 11.04 -0.96
CA ASN A 626 -33.78 11.18 -0.73
C ASN A 626 -34.07 10.60 0.66
N LYS A 627 -33.62 11.34 1.68
CA LYS A 627 -34.12 11.44 3.07
C LYS A 627 -32.96 11.76 4.04
N PHE A 628 -32.41 12.96 3.94
CA PHE A 628 -32.14 13.70 5.18
C PHE A 628 -33.35 14.59 5.40
N SER A 629 -34.39 14.03 6.01
CA SER A 629 -35.43 14.84 6.64
C SER A 629 -34.74 15.73 7.66
N LYS A 630 -34.93 17.05 7.51
CA LYS A 630 -34.55 18.10 8.47
C LYS A 630 -34.47 17.54 9.90
N GLY A 631 -33.25 17.33 10.37
CA GLY A 631 -33.00 16.93 11.75
C GLY A 631 -33.43 18.06 12.68
N HIS A 632 -34.27 17.73 13.65
CA HIS A 632 -34.56 18.59 14.79
C HIS A 632 -33.26 18.92 15.54
N PRO A 633 -33.12 20.13 16.11
CA PRO A 633 -32.00 20.44 16.97
C PRO A 633 -32.05 19.54 18.22
N TRP A 634 -30.98 18.79 18.47
CA TRP A 634 -30.77 18.10 19.74
C TRP A 634 -29.55 18.69 20.43
N THR A 635 -29.77 19.13 21.67
CA THR A 635 -28.72 19.50 22.61
C THR A 635 -28.47 18.30 23.51
N ILE A 636 -27.24 17.80 23.58
CA ILE A 636 -26.85 16.81 24.59
C ILE A 636 -25.99 17.52 25.64
N GLY A 637 -26.50 17.55 26.87
CA GLY A 637 -25.87 18.19 28.02
C GLY A 637 -24.67 17.43 28.60
N ALA A 638 -23.91 18.16 29.41
CA ALA A 638 -22.66 17.75 30.03
C ALA A 638 -22.84 16.74 31.18
N PHE A 639 -22.45 15.49 30.95
CA PHE A 639 -21.70 14.57 31.83
C PHE A 639 -21.78 13.16 31.22
N HIS A 640 -20.64 12.60 30.80
CA HIS A 640 -20.56 11.22 30.30
C HIS A 640 -20.04 10.30 31.40
N GLY A 641 -20.82 9.28 31.75
CA GLY A 641 -20.37 8.13 32.51
C GLY A 641 -21.06 6.88 31.98
N ILE A 642 -20.31 5.86 31.59
CA ILE A 642 -20.87 4.57 31.15
C ILE A 642 -21.16 3.75 32.40
N LEU A 643 -22.43 3.71 32.81
CA LEU A 643 -22.89 2.83 33.87
C LEU A 643 -22.92 1.38 33.35
N THR A 644 -21.82 0.65 33.52
CA THR A 644 -21.79 -0.77 33.15
C THR A 644 -22.60 -1.59 34.16
N LEU A 645 -23.14 -2.75 33.74
CA LEU A 645 -23.81 -3.69 34.64
C LEU A 645 -22.91 -4.08 35.84
N LYS A 646 -21.59 -4.11 35.61
CA LYS A 646 -20.55 -4.28 36.63
C LYS A 646 -20.59 -3.16 37.69
N ASN A 647 -20.65 -1.88 37.28
CA ASN A 647 -20.67 -0.74 38.20
C ASN A 647 -21.96 -0.71 39.03
N ILE A 648 -23.09 -1.06 38.42
CA ILE A 648 -24.39 -1.18 39.12
C ILE A 648 -24.32 -2.25 40.21
N LEU A 649 -23.83 -3.45 39.86
CA LEU A 649 -23.70 -4.56 40.81
C LEU A 649 -22.73 -4.23 41.94
N ILE A 650 -21.58 -3.63 41.63
CA ILE A 650 -20.57 -3.26 42.63
C ILE A 650 -21.10 -2.16 43.56
N GLY A 651 -21.70 -1.11 43.00
CA GLY A 651 -22.27 0.01 43.78
C GLY A 651 -23.37 -0.46 44.74
N MET A 652 -24.29 -1.33 44.27
CA MET A 652 -25.33 -1.92 45.13
C MET A 652 -24.74 -2.79 46.25
N VAL A 653 -23.73 -3.61 45.96
CA VAL A 653 -23.08 -4.46 46.95
C VAL A 653 -22.36 -3.62 48.01
N ILE A 654 -21.62 -2.58 47.60
CA ILE A 654 -20.91 -1.67 48.50
C ILE A 654 -21.88 -0.92 49.42
N ILE A 655 -22.98 -0.38 48.88
CA ILE A 655 -24.02 0.29 49.67
C ILE A 655 -24.67 -0.69 50.65
N LEU A 656 -25.01 -1.90 50.21
CA LEU A 656 -25.57 -2.94 51.08
C LEU A 656 -24.65 -3.24 52.26
N PHE A 657 -23.34 -3.38 52.02
CA PHE A 657 -22.37 -3.60 53.10
C PHE A 657 -22.29 -2.42 54.07
N GLY A 658 -22.24 -1.19 53.56
CA GLY A 658 -22.21 0.01 54.39
C GLY A 658 -23.49 0.23 55.21
N VAL A 659 -24.68 -0.08 54.66
CA VAL A 659 -25.97 -0.01 55.37
C VAL A 659 -26.08 -1.09 56.45
N LEU A 660 -25.64 -2.33 56.16
CA LEU A 660 -25.57 -3.40 57.16
C LEU A 660 -24.64 -3.04 58.32
N GLU A 661 -23.55 -2.32 58.03
CA GLU A 661 -22.60 -1.80 59.02
C GLU A 661 -23.21 -0.67 59.87
N PHE A 662 -23.88 0.31 59.23
CA PHE A 662 -24.49 1.46 59.89
C PHE A 662 -25.65 1.06 60.82
N THR A 663 -26.47 0.09 60.38
CA THR A 663 -27.65 -0.38 61.12
C THR A 663 -27.33 -1.44 62.17
N GLY A 664 -26.18 -2.11 62.06
CA GLY A 664 -25.78 -3.20 62.94
C GLY A 664 -26.69 -4.43 62.85
N PHE A 665 -27.31 -4.67 61.69
CA PHE A 665 -28.18 -5.83 61.46
C PHE A 665 -27.36 -7.14 61.37
N GLY A 666 -27.72 -8.16 62.16
CA GLY A 666 -27.06 -9.48 62.13
C GLY A 666 -25.80 -9.65 63.02
N ARG A 667 -25.77 -9.05 64.23
CA ARG A 667 -24.65 -9.05 65.21
C ARG A 667 -24.13 -10.41 65.71
N LYS A 668 -24.54 -11.56 65.15
CA LYS A 668 -23.98 -12.85 65.58
C LYS A 668 -22.56 -13.01 65.00
N PRO A 669 -21.52 -13.18 65.84
CA PRO A 669 -20.17 -13.38 65.36
C PRO A 669 -20.09 -14.67 64.54
N TRP A 670 -19.44 -14.61 63.38
CA TRP A 670 -19.21 -15.78 62.54
C TRP A 670 -18.19 -16.70 63.22
N ARG A 671 -18.35 -18.03 63.10
CA ARG A 671 -17.40 -18.99 63.70
C ARG A 671 -15.99 -18.75 63.12
N VAL A 672 -14.95 -18.86 63.95
CA VAL A 672 -13.54 -18.58 63.58
C VAL A 672 -13.07 -19.41 62.37
N GLN A 673 -13.67 -20.57 62.12
CA GLN A 673 -13.37 -21.43 60.97
C GLN A 673 -13.75 -20.83 59.59
N SER A 674 -14.54 -19.75 59.53
CA SER A 674 -14.93 -19.10 58.26
C SER A 674 -14.08 -17.87 57.87
N VAL A 675 -13.04 -17.54 58.65
CA VAL A 675 -12.20 -16.34 58.40
C VAL A 675 -11.46 -16.45 57.06
N ALA A 676 -10.90 -17.62 56.75
CA ALA A 676 -10.15 -17.84 55.51
C ALA A 676 -11.04 -17.75 54.25
N ALA A 677 -12.24 -18.35 54.31
CA ALA A 677 -13.20 -18.31 53.21
C ALA A 677 -13.70 -16.89 52.94
N GLY A 678 -14.00 -16.11 53.98
CA GLY A 678 -14.40 -14.73 53.77
C GLY A 678 -13.23 -13.78 53.49
N GLY A 679 -12.01 -14.11 53.91
CA GLY A 679 -10.78 -13.47 53.42
C GLY A 679 -10.62 -13.65 51.91
N LEU A 680 -10.74 -14.87 51.40
CA LEU A 680 -10.75 -15.18 49.96
C LEU A 680 -11.85 -14.43 49.20
N LEU A 681 -13.08 -14.44 49.73
CA LEU A 681 -14.21 -13.77 49.09
C LEU A 681 -14.04 -12.25 49.06
N SER A 682 -13.58 -11.64 50.16
CA SER A 682 -13.30 -10.20 50.24
C SER A 682 -12.11 -9.79 49.37
N GLY A 683 -11.10 -10.64 49.24
CA GLY A 683 -9.95 -10.43 48.34
C GLY A 683 -10.35 -10.51 46.87
N PHE A 684 -11.15 -11.52 46.48
CA PHE A 684 -11.66 -11.68 45.12
C PHE A 684 -12.57 -10.52 44.71
N LEU A 685 -13.57 -10.18 45.53
CA LEU A 685 -14.49 -9.06 45.27
C LEU A 685 -13.76 -7.71 45.33
N GLY A 686 -12.79 -7.57 46.21
CA GLY A 686 -11.93 -6.41 46.30
C GLY A 686 -11.05 -6.22 45.05
N GLY A 687 -10.42 -7.28 44.55
CA GLY A 687 -9.64 -7.25 43.30
C GLY A 687 -10.50 -6.97 42.08
N PHE A 688 -11.68 -7.57 42.00
CA PHE A 688 -12.62 -7.37 40.90
C PHE A 688 -13.20 -5.94 40.85
N SER A 689 -13.39 -5.31 42.02
CA SER A 689 -13.98 -3.97 42.15
C SER A 689 -12.96 -2.84 42.28
N GLY A 690 -11.69 -3.12 42.55
CA GLY A 690 -10.67 -2.10 42.87
C GLY A 690 -10.78 -1.51 44.28
N HIS A 691 -11.73 -1.97 45.11
CA HIS A 691 -12.07 -1.39 46.42
C HIS A 691 -11.72 -2.32 47.59
N GLN A 692 -10.54 -2.95 47.54
CA GLN A 692 -10.10 -3.99 48.49
C GLN A 692 -10.14 -3.54 49.96
N GLY A 693 -9.79 -2.29 50.26
CA GLY A 693 -9.76 -1.77 51.63
C GLY A 693 -11.14 -1.70 52.29
N ALA A 694 -12.16 -1.31 51.55
CA ALA A 694 -13.54 -1.16 52.04
C ALA A 694 -14.18 -2.53 52.35
N LEU A 695 -14.10 -3.46 51.40
CA LEU A 695 -14.71 -4.79 51.52
C LEU A 695 -14.03 -5.65 52.60
N ARG A 696 -12.70 -5.53 52.74
CA ARG A 696 -11.96 -6.14 53.85
C ARG A 696 -12.42 -5.59 55.20
N SER A 697 -12.54 -4.26 55.30
CA SER A 697 -12.95 -3.60 56.54
C SER A 697 -14.35 -4.07 56.96
N ALA A 698 -15.30 -4.09 56.03
CA ALA A 698 -16.65 -4.62 56.25
C ALA A 698 -16.66 -6.09 56.73
N PHE A 699 -15.76 -6.93 56.21
CA PHE A 699 -15.65 -8.33 56.62
C PHE A 699 -15.04 -8.51 58.02
N LEU A 700 -13.92 -7.84 58.30
CA LEU A 700 -13.17 -7.96 59.55
C LEU A 700 -13.91 -7.38 60.77
N ILE A 701 -14.81 -6.43 60.55
CA ILE A 701 -15.63 -5.77 61.60
C ILE A 701 -16.57 -6.74 62.32
N ARG A 702 -16.92 -7.87 61.69
CA ARG A 702 -17.76 -8.93 62.27
C ARG A 702 -17.00 -9.90 63.19
N TYR A 703 -15.68 -9.78 63.25
CA TYR A 703 -14.85 -10.53 64.19
C TYR A 703 -14.54 -9.68 65.43
N PRO A 704 -14.44 -10.30 66.62
CA PRO A 704 -14.09 -9.60 67.86
C PRO A 704 -12.58 -9.31 67.92
N ILE A 705 -12.09 -8.51 66.98
CA ILE A 705 -10.68 -8.12 66.91
C ILE A 705 -10.49 -6.71 67.48
N SER A 706 -9.33 -6.48 68.10
CA SER A 706 -9.00 -5.16 68.65
C SER A 706 -8.78 -4.15 67.51
N LYS A 707 -8.86 -2.85 67.83
CA LYS A 707 -8.63 -1.78 66.85
C LYS A 707 -7.22 -1.85 66.25
N GLU A 708 -6.23 -2.25 67.04
CA GLU A 708 -4.84 -2.45 66.61
C GLU A 708 -4.74 -3.59 65.60
N VAL A 709 -5.40 -4.73 65.85
CA VAL A 709 -5.43 -5.88 64.93
C VAL A 709 -6.18 -5.56 63.63
N PHE A 710 -7.27 -4.78 63.72
CA PHE A 710 -8.03 -4.30 62.56
C PHE A 710 -7.20 -3.41 61.63
N ILE A 711 -6.32 -2.57 62.20
CA ILE A 711 -5.46 -1.67 61.41
C ILE A 711 -4.23 -2.40 60.89
N ALA A 712 -3.59 -3.23 61.73
CA ALA A 712 -2.41 -4.00 61.38
C ALA A 712 -2.65 -4.91 60.16
N THR A 713 -3.84 -5.50 60.05
CA THR A 713 -4.21 -6.33 58.89
C THR A 713 -4.30 -5.52 57.59
N GLY A 714 -4.51 -4.21 57.62
CA GLY A 714 -4.57 -3.35 56.44
C GLY A 714 -3.20 -2.91 55.99
N VAL A 715 -2.36 -2.54 56.96
CA VAL A 715 -0.95 -2.23 56.74
C VAL A 715 -0.22 -3.44 56.17
N ALA A 716 -0.43 -4.65 56.72
CA ALA A 716 0.21 -5.86 56.23
C ALA A 716 -0.15 -6.17 54.76
N ILE A 717 -1.41 -5.99 54.36
CA ILE A 717 -1.85 -6.22 52.98
C ILE A 717 -1.27 -5.15 52.05
N ALA A 718 -1.28 -3.88 52.44
CA ALA A 718 -0.67 -2.81 51.65
C ALA A 718 0.82 -3.08 51.41
N CYS A 719 1.58 -3.42 52.45
CA CYS A 719 2.98 -3.79 52.31
C CYS A 719 3.20 -4.99 51.39
N LEU A 720 2.36 -6.03 51.47
CA LEU A 720 2.48 -7.20 50.60
C LEU A 720 2.26 -6.84 49.12
N VAL A 721 1.21 -6.04 48.85
CA VAL A 721 0.89 -5.56 47.49
C VAL A 721 2.03 -4.69 46.96
N ASP A 722 2.55 -3.76 47.76
CA ASP A 722 3.61 -2.86 47.35
C ASP A 722 4.93 -3.59 47.10
N ILE A 723 5.27 -4.61 47.91
CA ILE A 723 6.43 -5.48 47.65
C ILE A 723 6.30 -6.21 46.31
N THR A 724 5.11 -6.75 46.00
CA THR A 724 4.89 -7.41 44.70
C THR A 724 4.99 -6.43 43.54
N ARG A 725 4.46 -5.21 43.68
CA ARG A 725 4.53 -4.17 42.65
C ARG A 725 5.95 -3.66 42.43
N LEU A 726 6.73 -3.48 43.50
CA LEU A 726 8.13 -3.08 43.42
C LEU A 726 8.96 -4.04 42.57
N SER A 727 8.68 -5.35 42.60
CA SER A 727 9.37 -6.34 41.75
C SER A 727 9.11 -6.15 40.25
N VAL A 728 7.97 -5.56 39.87
CA VAL A 728 7.62 -5.23 38.48
C VAL A 728 8.29 -3.94 38.03
N TYR A 729 8.44 -2.97 38.94
CA TYR A 729 9.05 -1.66 38.63
C TYR A 729 10.57 -1.64 38.73
N LEU A 730 11.18 -2.59 39.45
CA LEU A 730 12.62 -2.66 39.68
C LEU A 730 13.47 -2.69 38.38
N PRO A 731 13.08 -3.42 37.32
CA PRO A 731 13.84 -3.42 36.05
C PRO A 731 13.90 -2.03 35.41
N ASN A 732 12.79 -1.29 35.42
CA ASN A 732 12.71 0.04 34.81
C ASN A 732 13.50 1.09 35.60
N LEU A 733 13.55 0.96 36.93
CA LEU A 733 14.36 1.81 37.82
C LEU A 733 15.87 1.56 37.66
N VAL A 734 16.29 0.30 37.42
CA VAL A 734 17.70 -0.08 37.23
C VAL A 734 18.25 0.41 35.88
N HIS A 735 17.40 0.58 34.87
CA HIS A 735 17.78 1.07 33.53
C HIS A 735 17.73 2.61 33.38
N GLY A 736 17.60 3.37 34.47
CA GLY A 736 17.78 4.83 34.46
C GLY A 736 16.63 5.65 33.87
N GLN A 737 15.48 5.04 33.58
CA GLN A 737 14.28 5.74 33.13
C GLN A 737 13.40 6.14 34.32
N LEU A 738 13.68 7.28 34.95
CA LEU A 738 12.72 7.88 35.86
C LEU A 738 11.61 8.56 35.03
N PRO A 739 10.32 8.20 35.21
CA PRO A 739 9.24 8.87 34.51
C PRO A 739 9.14 10.35 34.93
N PRO A 740 8.69 11.25 34.03
CA PRO A 740 8.45 12.64 34.38
C PRO A 740 7.41 12.74 35.51
N GLY A 741 7.64 13.64 36.48
CA GLY A 741 6.74 13.86 37.63
C GLY A 741 7.18 13.29 38.98
N TYR A 742 8.46 12.96 39.17
CA TYR A 742 9.00 12.45 40.45
C TYR A 742 8.75 13.38 41.66
N GLU A 743 8.57 14.68 41.43
CA GLU A 743 8.20 15.64 42.47
C GLU A 743 6.82 15.34 43.08
N LEU A 744 5.86 14.86 42.27
CA LEU A 744 4.55 14.42 42.75
C LEU A 744 4.65 13.18 43.62
N VAL A 745 5.60 12.28 43.32
CA VAL A 745 5.86 11.09 44.15
C VAL A 745 6.41 11.50 45.51
N PHE A 746 7.34 12.45 45.55
CA PHE A 746 7.86 12.99 46.80
C PHE A 746 6.75 13.66 47.63
N ILE A 747 5.91 14.49 47.01
CA ILE A 747 4.75 15.12 47.66
C ILE A 747 3.77 14.06 48.19
N ALA A 748 3.49 13.01 47.41
CA ALA A 748 2.61 11.92 47.81
C ALA A 748 3.17 11.12 49.01
N ILE A 749 4.49 10.87 49.05
CA ILE A 749 5.16 10.22 50.18
C ILE A 749 5.03 11.08 51.44
N VAL A 750 5.31 12.39 51.34
CA VAL A 750 5.18 13.32 52.48
C VAL A 750 3.73 13.38 52.96
N ALA A 751 2.76 13.49 52.05
CA ALA A 751 1.34 13.49 52.38
C ALA A 751 0.90 12.20 53.09
N ALA A 752 1.37 11.04 52.61
CA ALA A 752 1.08 9.75 53.22
C ALA A 752 1.67 9.63 54.65
N LEU A 753 2.91 10.07 54.85
CA LEU A 753 3.57 10.06 56.17
C LEU A 753 2.87 11.01 57.15
N CYS A 754 2.53 12.22 56.72
CA CYS A 754 1.76 13.18 57.51
C CYS A 754 0.38 12.62 57.87
N GLY A 755 -0.33 12.02 56.91
CA GLY A 755 -1.63 11.38 57.13
C GLY A 755 -1.55 10.23 58.12
N ALA A 756 -0.54 9.37 58.04
CA ALA A 756 -0.31 8.28 58.98
C ALA A 756 0.01 8.78 60.40
N TRP A 757 0.80 9.85 60.52
CA TRP A 757 1.13 10.47 61.80
C TRP A 757 -0.11 11.08 62.47
N VAL A 758 -0.92 11.84 61.72
CA VAL A 758 -2.20 12.38 62.20
C VAL A 758 -3.15 11.26 62.60
N GLY A 759 -3.27 10.21 61.77
CA GLY A 759 -4.10 9.04 62.04
C GLY A 759 -3.72 8.33 63.34
N ASN A 760 -2.44 8.14 63.62
CA ASN A 760 -1.94 7.55 64.87
C ASN A 760 -2.34 8.36 66.11
N GLY A 761 -2.33 9.69 66.00
CA GLY A 761 -2.80 10.59 67.07
C GLY A 761 -4.31 10.48 67.34
N LEU A 762 -5.11 10.37 66.27
CA LEU A 762 -6.58 10.24 66.35
C LEU A 762 -7.02 8.86 66.88
N LEU A 763 -6.32 7.80 66.51
CA LEU A 763 -6.62 6.41 66.91
C LEU A 763 -6.59 6.16 68.43
N LYS A 764 -5.80 6.94 69.16
CA LYS A 764 -5.75 6.88 70.63
C LYS A 764 -7.00 7.47 71.28
N LYS A 765 -7.74 8.33 70.58
CA LYS A 765 -8.88 9.10 71.08
C LYS A 765 -10.25 8.60 70.60
N LEU A 766 -10.29 7.67 69.65
CA LEU A 766 -11.52 7.18 69.02
C LEU A 766 -11.91 5.79 69.52
N ASP A 767 -13.20 5.62 69.82
CA ASP A 767 -13.83 4.32 70.09
C ASP A 767 -13.96 3.52 68.78
N ILE A 768 -13.79 2.21 68.85
CA ILE A 768 -13.92 1.29 67.70
C ILE A 768 -15.29 1.40 67.05
N ASN A 769 -16.35 1.71 67.81
CA ASN A 769 -17.69 1.91 67.25
C ASN A 769 -17.81 3.21 66.44
N VAL A 770 -17.04 4.24 66.80
CA VAL A 770 -16.98 5.51 66.06
C VAL A 770 -16.22 5.30 64.76
N ILE A 771 -15.10 4.56 64.80
CA ILE A 771 -14.34 4.21 63.60
C ILE A 771 -15.21 3.41 62.61
N LYS A 772 -15.93 2.40 63.09
CA LYS A 772 -16.87 1.60 62.27
C LYS A 772 -17.95 2.47 61.63
N LYS A 773 -18.57 3.39 62.36
CA LYS A 773 -19.59 4.29 61.79
C LYS A 773 -19.03 5.23 60.72
N ILE A 774 -17.82 5.76 60.94
CA ILE A 774 -17.15 6.62 59.96
C ILE A 774 -16.83 5.81 58.69
N THR A 775 -16.26 4.61 58.84
CA THR A 775 -15.98 3.71 57.71
C THR A 775 -17.25 3.37 56.94
N ALA A 776 -18.34 3.01 57.63
CA ALA A 776 -19.63 2.74 56.99
C ALA A 776 -20.13 3.91 56.12
N VAL A 777 -20.04 5.14 56.64
CA VAL A 777 -20.46 6.34 55.90
C VAL A 777 -19.62 6.53 54.65
N PHE A 778 -18.29 6.40 54.74
CA PHE A 778 -17.42 6.51 53.56
C PHE A 778 -17.70 5.42 52.52
N VAL A 779 -17.93 4.18 52.96
CA VAL A 779 -18.25 3.05 52.07
C VAL A 779 -19.57 3.29 51.34
N ILE A 780 -20.61 3.77 52.04
CA ILE A 780 -21.89 4.15 51.41
C ILE A 780 -21.67 5.27 50.38
N THR A 781 -20.93 6.32 50.74
CA THR A 781 -20.66 7.45 49.85
C THR A 781 -19.93 7.01 48.57
N ILE A 782 -18.94 6.13 48.68
CA ILE A 782 -18.22 5.56 47.52
C ILE A 782 -19.18 4.73 46.66
N GLY A 783 -20.01 3.88 47.28
CA GLY A 783 -20.99 3.08 46.53
C GLY A 783 -22.01 3.93 45.79
N VAL A 784 -22.46 5.04 46.39
CA VAL A 784 -23.35 6.01 45.74
C VAL A 784 -22.65 6.74 44.60
N ALA A 785 -21.39 7.16 44.79
CA ALA A 785 -20.61 7.80 43.74
C ALA A 785 -20.40 6.87 42.51
N ILE A 786 -20.15 5.57 42.74
CA ILE A 786 -20.06 4.56 41.67
C ILE A 786 -21.40 4.38 40.93
N LEU A 787 -22.52 4.37 41.66
CA LEU A 787 -23.86 4.29 41.04
C LEU A 787 -24.24 5.55 40.25
N LEU A 788 -23.66 6.70 40.61
CA LEU A 788 -23.86 7.96 39.91
C LEU A 788 -22.85 8.17 38.76
N GLY A 789 -21.91 7.23 38.56
CA GLY A 789 -20.87 7.33 37.54
C GLY A 789 -19.85 8.44 37.82
N ILE A 790 -19.73 8.88 39.08
CA ILE A 790 -18.76 9.88 39.54
C ILE A 790 -17.38 9.22 39.78
N LEU A 791 -17.40 7.93 40.17
CA LEU A 791 -16.26 7.01 40.31
C LEU A 791 -16.50 5.78 39.45
#